data_AF-A0A842VW75-F1
#
_entry.id   AF-A0A842VW75-F1
#
_cell.length_a   1.000
_cell.length_b   1.000
_cell.length_c   1.000
_cell.angle_alpha   90.00
_cell.angle_beta   90.00
_cell.angle_gamma   90.00
#
_symmetry.space_group_name_H-M   'P 1'
#
loop_
_entity.id
_entity.type
_entity.pdbx_description
1 polymer ?
#
loop_
_entity_poly.entity_id
_entity_poly.type
_entity_poly.pdbx_seq_one_letter_code
_entity_poly.pdbx_strand_id
1 'polypeptide(L)'
;MSFISYSDNSEDVILFRALKHIEKGFYVDVGAHHPLYGSVTKSFYDRGWRGVNIEPVSANFKLFEMDRPEDINLNIAVSDKAGDIQFFEIIDSHQLDTALSTTRKEYADRLTKDGVKTNIYTVPCTTLDMICEENNINIIHFLKIDVEGAEKSVLQGFSFEKVRPWILMVEANEPYSTKDVSHEWESLILTNNYEYVYYDGLNKFYLAQECLNLQPYFSVQANVFDDYIGFREFQLQKEIKEIGSELKFVTSQLEQVYASTSWQITKPLRTINYLVMKVVPKLKRILYPVIRYYIKRMMQYKVPRKIGGLILNSRPKIKNKILRVAGMMPVPQKSEIGVPRENVIKEKVKIHDFAPEYTLPKHCNKIEYRIKNIHQFHPGSGYGDAITNAMFLIQRILRNWGYQSEIYVNTIDPRIDKHLKLFTEYTGGTDQLLLVHHSMGFDGLDQVLQVPDLKILIYHNITPVNLLNDMPYMQAYAELGRNQLLKYRDYVIGSIADSPFNALELTELGYKSSSVIPLLIDIEDFTKKVKSDSHSGQKNETFTVLFVGRVVRSKGQCDLVRSFAEFSYRYDEPCQLVLVGKAEKGENDYLSEVKNIIKSFRVEGKIIITGQVSDEDLIEWYRKADLYVSMSEHEGFCVPMLEAMAANVPILAFPVGAIPWVLANDYQLLKSREPEYVCEKMYNIATNKQERERIIESQKQQIENFKIIKMREKLSNYLGECGIRIFPESNNSNLIRPHAYTIAGHINGSYSLAIVNRQIAMALERKNPGKISIFPYEESVQQSFHDIPGEEYRCIFPLINKTVQKDGISVLIVNHFPPMAVDFGADVKLAFFFWEESIVSEEIINLFNANYHGMLVASKFAKKVLIDSGIKIPVSIVWLGIDHFVMPDVSQRKNHREKFRFLHVSSGFPRKGIDVLLKAYALAFNYKDPVELVLKTFPNQHNETALQIESMQNKYSHLAPIKLINKSIGKKNLAKLYLSSDAVVLPTRGEGFNLPAAEAMFYGVPVITTAYGAQTEFCTERTAWLVDYNFDWSRSHLKSPNSMWIEPDQKNLAKIMMEVFEKRNTENGEIKRRVESGQQLVSEVFTWAKTAESI
;
A
#
# COMPACT_ATOMS: atom_id res chain seq x y z
N MET A 1 18.37 19.08 14.24
CA MET A 1 17.63 18.74 13.01
C MET A 1 18.49 17.74 12.26
N SER A 2 17.89 16.71 11.68
CA SER A 2 18.62 15.78 10.82
C SER A 2 19.25 16.55 9.65
N PHE A 3 20.44 16.13 9.23
CA PHE A 3 21.13 16.73 8.09
C PHE A 3 20.28 16.51 6.84
N ILE A 4 20.01 17.55 6.05
CA ILE A 4 19.23 17.39 4.81
C ILE A 4 20.27 17.19 3.72
N SER A 5 20.29 16.03 3.08
CA SER A 5 21.20 15.74 1.97
C SER A 5 20.56 16.17 0.66
N TYR A 6 21.26 16.97 -0.12
CA TYR A 6 20.80 17.46 -1.42
C TYR A 6 21.51 16.77 -2.60
N SER A 7 22.57 16.01 -2.30
CA SER A 7 23.38 15.28 -3.28
C SER A 7 22.79 13.90 -3.61
N ASP A 8 23.06 13.41 -4.81
CA ASP A 8 22.45 12.17 -5.32
C ASP A 8 23.06 10.88 -4.73
N ASN A 9 24.35 10.90 -4.34
CA ASN A 9 25.05 9.75 -3.77
C ASN A 9 25.50 9.97 -2.30
N SER A 10 24.81 10.88 -1.59
CA SER A 10 25.09 11.25 -0.19
C SER A 10 26.51 11.78 0.07
N GLU A 11 27.14 12.39 -0.94
CA GLU A 11 28.47 12.99 -0.86
C GLU A 11 28.54 14.07 0.22
N ASP A 12 27.49 14.90 0.30
CA ASP A 12 27.40 15.98 1.28
C ASP A 12 27.32 15.45 2.73
N VAL A 13 26.76 14.26 2.94
CA VAL A 13 26.71 13.57 4.24
C VAL A 13 28.10 13.13 4.66
N ILE A 14 28.88 12.54 3.74
CA ILE A 14 30.24 12.05 4.03
C ILE A 14 31.16 13.24 4.30
N LEU A 15 31.07 14.30 3.49
CA LEU A 15 31.79 15.55 3.74
C LEU A 15 31.38 16.16 5.07
N PHE A 16 30.10 16.17 5.42
CA PHE A 16 29.63 16.72 6.69
C PHE A 16 30.10 15.88 7.87
N ARG A 17 30.16 14.55 7.75
CA ARG A 17 30.72 13.68 8.78
C ARG A 17 32.17 14.06 9.12
N ALA A 18 32.98 14.33 8.10
CA ALA A 18 34.36 14.77 8.27
C ALA A 18 34.47 16.22 8.77
N LEU A 19 33.62 17.12 8.29
CA LEU A 19 33.78 18.58 8.45
C LEU A 19 32.82 19.24 9.46
N LYS A 20 31.89 18.50 10.10
CA LYS A 20 30.89 19.06 11.04
C LYS A 20 31.47 19.84 12.24
N HIS A 21 32.76 19.67 12.52
CA HIS A 21 33.46 20.40 13.57
C HIS A 21 33.86 21.83 13.14
N ILE A 22 33.72 22.15 11.85
CA ILE A 22 33.97 23.48 11.28
C ILE A 22 32.64 24.24 11.19
N GLU A 23 32.53 25.34 11.94
CA GLU A 23 31.29 26.13 11.99
C GLU A 23 31.05 26.96 10.72
N LYS A 24 32.10 27.60 10.19
CA LYS A 24 32.05 28.44 8.98
C LYS A 24 33.19 28.07 8.05
N GLY A 25 32.94 27.06 7.22
CA GLY A 25 33.91 26.63 6.23
C GLY A 25 33.72 27.32 4.88
N PHE A 26 34.59 26.95 3.95
CA PHE A 26 34.64 27.49 2.60
C PHE A 26 34.75 26.35 1.58
N TYR A 27 33.90 26.35 0.56
CA TYR A 27 33.91 25.34 -0.51
C TYR A 27 34.08 25.98 -1.88
N VAL A 28 34.53 25.17 -2.84
CA VAL A 28 34.52 25.53 -4.26
C VAL A 28 33.88 24.39 -5.04
N ASP A 29 32.89 24.72 -5.87
CA ASP A 29 32.12 23.77 -6.66
C ASP A 29 32.29 24.10 -8.15
N VAL A 30 33.10 23.28 -8.83
CA VAL A 30 33.38 23.41 -10.26
C VAL A 30 32.43 22.47 -11.02
N GLY A 31 31.56 23.07 -11.84
CA GLY A 31 30.41 22.38 -12.46
C GLY A 31 29.28 22.16 -11.45
N ALA A 32 28.79 23.28 -10.91
CA ALA A 32 27.84 23.26 -9.80
C ALA A 32 26.42 22.77 -10.19
N HIS A 33 26.12 22.70 -11.49
CA HIS A 33 24.87 22.28 -12.11
C HIS A 33 23.62 22.99 -11.59
N HIS A 34 23.07 22.62 -10.42
CA HIS A 34 21.83 23.20 -9.89
C HIS A 34 21.95 23.53 -8.40
N PRO A 35 21.43 24.67 -7.91
CA PRO A 35 21.59 25.09 -6.50
C PRO A 35 20.83 24.26 -5.46
N LEU A 36 20.06 23.26 -5.88
CA LEU A 36 19.20 22.45 -4.99
C LEU A 36 19.28 20.96 -5.34
N TYR A 37 18.90 20.56 -6.55
CA TYR A 37 18.93 19.17 -6.99
C TYR A 37 20.36 18.71 -7.29
N GLY A 38 20.79 17.58 -6.71
CA GLY A 38 22.15 17.04 -6.85
C GLY A 38 23.24 17.88 -6.18
N SER A 39 22.88 18.91 -5.38
CA SER A 39 23.85 19.87 -4.83
C SER A 39 24.60 19.29 -3.64
N VAL A 40 25.93 19.19 -3.75
CA VAL A 40 26.80 18.77 -2.65
C VAL A 40 27.02 19.90 -1.62
N THR A 41 26.80 21.15 -2.02
CA THR A 41 27.13 22.35 -1.24
C THR A 41 25.93 22.98 -0.53
N LYS A 42 24.68 22.66 -0.89
CA LYS A 42 23.46 23.27 -0.30
C LYS A 42 23.38 23.14 1.20
N SER A 43 23.65 21.95 1.70
CA SER A 43 23.61 21.62 3.12
C SER A 43 24.58 22.46 3.93
N PHE A 44 25.75 22.78 3.37
CA PHE A 44 26.77 23.62 4.01
C PHE A 44 26.38 25.09 3.99
N TYR A 45 25.88 25.59 2.86
CA TYR A 45 25.42 26.97 2.73
C TYR A 45 24.31 27.35 3.71
N ASP A 46 23.30 26.48 3.84
CA ASP A 46 22.18 26.65 4.76
C ASP A 46 22.64 26.67 6.23
N ARG A 47 23.87 26.18 6.49
CA ARG A 47 24.54 26.17 7.81
C ARG A 47 25.54 27.32 7.97
N GLY A 48 25.58 28.27 7.03
CA GLY A 48 26.42 29.47 7.12
C GLY A 48 27.79 29.35 6.48
N TRP A 49 28.09 28.27 5.76
CA TRP A 49 29.29 28.18 4.92
C TRP A 49 29.13 29.05 3.68
N ARG A 50 30.24 29.51 3.12
CA ARG A 50 30.25 30.31 1.90
C ARG A 50 31.20 29.70 0.91
N GLY A 51 30.97 29.90 -0.37
CA GLY A 51 31.85 29.32 -1.37
C GLY A 51 31.74 29.96 -2.73
N VAL A 52 32.36 29.30 -3.70
CA VAL A 52 32.26 29.66 -5.11
C VAL A 52 31.50 28.57 -5.85
N ASN A 53 30.47 28.96 -6.59
CA ASN A 53 29.74 28.09 -7.51
C ASN A 53 30.07 28.50 -8.94
N ILE A 54 30.65 27.59 -9.71
CA ILE A 54 31.06 27.86 -11.10
C ILE A 54 30.16 27.05 -12.03
N GLU A 55 29.35 27.75 -12.83
CA GLU A 55 28.32 27.14 -13.66
C GLU A 55 28.21 27.85 -15.03
N PRO A 56 28.65 27.22 -16.13
CA PRO A 56 28.65 27.82 -17.47
C PRO A 56 27.24 27.94 -18.10
N VAL A 57 26.26 27.12 -17.71
CA VAL A 57 24.88 27.21 -18.22
C VAL A 57 24.18 28.43 -17.62
N SER A 58 23.92 29.45 -18.45
CA SER A 58 23.36 30.72 -17.98
C SER A 58 22.00 30.60 -17.29
N ALA A 59 21.19 29.57 -17.61
CA ALA A 59 19.92 29.34 -16.93
C ALA A 59 20.13 28.93 -15.47
N ASN A 60 21.07 28.03 -15.21
CA ASN A 60 21.38 27.54 -13.87
C ASN A 60 22.15 28.55 -13.05
N PHE A 61 23.08 29.28 -13.67
CA PHE A 61 23.77 30.41 -13.02
C PHE A 61 22.77 31.41 -12.41
N LYS A 62 21.71 31.76 -13.14
CA LYS A 62 20.66 32.66 -12.61
C LYS A 62 19.93 32.07 -11.41
N LEU A 63 19.76 30.74 -11.34
CA LEU A 63 19.20 30.08 -10.17
C LEU A 63 20.14 30.19 -8.97
N PHE A 64 21.45 30.09 -9.18
CA PHE A 64 22.45 30.32 -8.14
C PHE A 64 22.44 31.77 -7.64
N GLU A 65 22.34 32.78 -8.52
CA GLU A 65 22.21 34.18 -8.09
C GLU A 65 20.97 34.41 -7.20
N MET A 66 19.90 33.65 -7.44
CA MET A 66 18.65 33.75 -6.69
C MET A 66 18.66 32.97 -5.36
N ASP A 67 19.15 31.72 -5.36
CA ASP A 67 19.13 30.84 -4.18
C ASP A 67 20.35 31.04 -3.28
N ARG A 68 21.51 31.40 -3.86
CA ARG A 68 22.82 31.51 -3.20
C ARG A 68 23.44 32.90 -3.33
N PRO A 69 22.75 33.99 -2.94
CA PRO A 69 23.23 35.36 -3.14
C PRO A 69 24.48 35.71 -2.29
N GLU A 70 24.80 34.90 -1.29
CA GLU A 70 25.98 35.11 -0.44
C GLU A 70 27.22 34.33 -0.90
N ASP A 71 27.05 33.40 -1.84
CA ASP A 71 28.16 32.75 -2.51
C ASP A 71 28.64 33.61 -3.68
N ILE A 72 29.88 33.37 -4.11
CA ILE A 72 30.40 33.91 -5.35
C ILE A 72 29.94 33.00 -6.48
N ASN A 73 28.98 33.45 -7.28
CA ASN A 73 28.45 32.69 -8.41
C ASN A 73 29.09 33.19 -9.70
N LEU A 74 29.64 32.30 -10.53
CA LEU A 74 30.36 32.66 -11.76
C LEU A 74 29.77 31.94 -12.98
N ASN A 75 29.33 32.69 -14.00
CA ASN A 75 28.85 32.15 -15.27
C ASN A 75 29.98 31.93 -16.27
N ILE A 76 30.93 31.05 -15.92
CA ILE A 76 32.14 30.78 -16.69
C ILE A 76 32.45 29.28 -16.66
N ALA A 77 33.28 28.79 -17.58
CA ALA A 77 33.90 27.47 -17.49
C ALA A 77 35.29 27.55 -16.86
N VAL A 78 35.80 26.42 -16.34
CA VAL A 78 37.18 26.32 -15.83
C VAL A 78 38.00 25.43 -16.74
N SER A 79 39.24 25.86 -17.04
CA SER A 79 40.19 25.15 -17.91
C SER A 79 41.63 25.36 -17.41
N ASP A 80 42.58 24.74 -18.10
CA ASP A 80 44.03 24.93 -17.96
C ASP A 80 44.55 26.33 -18.37
N LYS A 81 43.73 27.16 -19.01
CA LYS A 81 44.08 28.52 -19.45
C LYS A 81 42.86 29.43 -19.56
N ALA A 82 43.07 30.75 -19.54
CA ALA A 82 42.02 31.73 -19.77
C ALA A 82 41.75 31.99 -21.27
N GLY A 83 40.50 32.28 -21.60
CA GLY A 83 40.04 32.57 -22.96
C GLY A 83 38.55 32.23 -23.14
N ASP A 84 38.20 31.85 -24.36
CA ASP A 84 36.84 31.41 -24.71
C ASP A 84 36.87 29.92 -25.09
N ILE A 85 35.90 29.13 -24.60
CA ILE A 85 35.79 27.69 -24.90
C ILE A 85 34.43 27.36 -25.52
N GLN A 86 34.43 26.40 -26.44
CA GLN A 86 33.20 25.87 -27.00
C GLN A 86 32.51 24.98 -25.95
N PHE A 87 31.25 25.27 -25.70
CA PHE A 87 30.40 24.58 -24.73
C PHE A 87 29.24 23.88 -25.44
N PHE A 88 28.97 22.65 -25.03
CA PHE A 88 27.93 21.79 -25.58
C PHE A 88 26.87 21.57 -24.50
N GLU A 89 25.83 22.40 -24.51
CA GLU A 89 24.69 22.29 -23.61
C GLU A 89 23.73 21.20 -24.10
N ILE A 90 23.43 20.25 -23.24
CA ILE A 90 22.50 19.15 -23.56
C ILE A 90 21.06 19.57 -23.26
N ILE A 91 20.16 19.44 -24.23
CA ILE A 91 18.74 19.78 -24.12
C ILE A 91 17.90 18.50 -24.13
N ASP A 92 17.43 18.06 -22.96
CA ASP A 92 16.40 17.03 -22.88
C ASP A 92 14.99 17.59 -23.19
N SER A 93 14.12 16.72 -23.70
CA SER A 93 12.71 16.92 -24.05
C SER A 93 11.83 17.47 -22.92
N HIS A 94 12.33 17.52 -21.67
CA HIS A 94 11.66 18.08 -20.51
C HIS A 94 12.25 19.40 -19.97
N GLN A 95 13.29 19.97 -20.60
CA GLN A 95 13.89 21.29 -20.28
C GLN A 95 14.36 21.51 -18.83
N LEU A 96 14.56 20.46 -18.03
CA LEU A 96 14.85 20.60 -16.59
C LEU A 96 16.14 19.90 -16.10
N ASP A 97 16.86 19.20 -16.98
CA ASP A 97 18.11 18.53 -16.61
C ASP A 97 19.20 18.81 -17.66
N THR A 98 20.20 19.58 -17.25
CA THR A 98 21.34 20.02 -18.07
C THR A 98 22.66 19.47 -17.55
N ALA A 99 22.62 18.52 -16.60
CA ALA A 99 23.79 18.03 -15.85
C ALA A 99 24.95 17.64 -16.76
N LEU A 100 24.62 17.13 -17.93
CA LEU A 100 25.50 16.45 -18.88
C LEU A 100 26.21 17.40 -19.86
N SER A 101 26.14 18.71 -19.60
CA SER A 101 26.69 19.72 -20.48
C SER A 101 28.20 19.75 -20.34
N THR A 102 28.93 19.70 -21.47
CA THR A 102 30.37 19.44 -21.47
C THR A 102 31.12 20.40 -22.39
N THR A 103 32.43 20.56 -22.17
CA THR A 103 33.35 21.23 -23.11
C THR A 103 34.01 20.25 -24.09
N ARG A 104 33.80 18.93 -23.90
CA ARG A 104 34.40 17.87 -24.71
C ARG A 104 33.48 17.50 -25.88
N LYS A 105 33.89 17.93 -27.07
CA LYS A 105 33.19 17.62 -28.33
C LYS A 105 32.91 16.13 -28.54
N GLU A 106 33.85 15.25 -28.17
CA GLU A 106 33.73 13.80 -28.35
C GLU A 106 32.56 13.18 -27.57
N TYR A 107 32.20 13.75 -26.42
CA TYR A 107 31.07 13.31 -25.60
C TYR A 107 29.75 13.86 -26.15
N ALA A 108 29.73 15.15 -26.54
CA ALA A 108 28.58 15.76 -27.20
C ALA A 108 28.20 15.06 -28.53
N ASP A 109 29.21 14.67 -29.33
CA ASP A 109 29.01 13.95 -30.59
C ASP A 109 28.43 12.53 -30.38
N ARG A 110 28.71 11.89 -29.23
CA ARG A 110 28.10 10.61 -28.85
C ARG A 110 26.62 10.77 -28.50
N LEU A 111 26.30 11.73 -27.62
CA LEU A 111 24.92 12.00 -27.20
C LEU A 111 24.02 12.45 -28.36
N THR A 112 24.58 13.21 -29.31
CA THR A 112 23.88 13.61 -30.53
C THR A 112 23.54 12.41 -31.42
N LYS A 113 24.42 11.39 -31.50
CA LYS A 113 24.15 10.16 -32.26
C LYS A 113 23.03 9.33 -31.64
N ASP A 114 22.87 9.41 -30.32
CA ASP A 114 21.81 8.73 -29.58
C ASP A 114 20.47 9.49 -29.57
N GLY A 115 20.39 10.59 -30.32
CA GLY A 115 19.15 11.34 -30.57
C GLY A 115 18.86 12.47 -29.57
N VAL A 116 19.82 12.80 -28.70
CA VAL A 116 19.73 13.92 -27.76
C VAL A 116 20.03 15.23 -28.48
N LYS A 117 19.28 16.30 -28.16
CA LYS A 117 19.51 17.62 -28.76
C LYS A 117 20.62 18.35 -28.00
N THR A 118 21.52 19.00 -28.73
CA THR A 118 22.62 19.76 -28.15
C THR A 118 22.65 21.19 -28.68
N ASN A 119 22.67 22.18 -27.78
CA ASN A 119 22.99 23.56 -28.09
C ASN A 119 24.51 23.75 -28.05
N ILE A 120 25.06 24.49 -29.00
CA ILE A 120 26.49 24.77 -29.07
C ILE A 120 26.69 26.27 -29.05
N TYR A 121 27.44 26.76 -28.07
CA TYR A 121 27.82 28.17 -27.96
C TYR A 121 29.18 28.32 -27.29
N THR A 122 29.70 29.54 -27.26
CA THR A 122 30.98 29.84 -26.63
C THR A 122 30.74 30.43 -25.25
N VAL A 123 31.48 29.97 -24.25
CA VAL A 123 31.48 30.52 -22.89
C VAL A 123 32.88 31.03 -22.52
N PRO A 124 32.98 32.13 -21.76
CA PRO A 124 34.25 32.55 -21.18
C PRO A 124 34.78 31.45 -20.25
N CYS A 125 36.10 31.24 -20.28
CA CYS A 125 36.79 30.30 -19.42
C CYS A 125 38.03 30.93 -18.79
N THR A 126 38.39 30.46 -17.60
CA THR A 126 39.59 30.89 -16.87
C THR A 126 40.18 29.72 -16.07
N THR A 127 41.31 29.94 -15.42
CA THR A 127 41.92 28.94 -14.53
C THR A 127 41.38 29.05 -13.11
N LEU A 128 41.39 27.94 -12.38
CA LEU A 128 40.95 27.95 -10.97
C LEU A 128 41.88 28.82 -10.11
N ASP A 129 43.17 28.90 -10.46
CA ASP A 129 44.13 29.84 -9.86
C ASP A 129 43.68 31.29 -9.95
N MET A 130 43.28 31.74 -11.15
CA MET A 130 42.82 33.12 -11.36
C MET A 130 41.53 33.41 -10.58
N ILE A 131 40.61 32.44 -10.52
CA ILE A 131 39.38 32.57 -9.71
C ILE A 131 39.74 32.74 -8.23
N CYS A 132 40.69 31.96 -7.72
CA CYS A 132 41.14 32.09 -6.34
C CYS A 132 41.82 33.44 -6.07
N GLU A 133 42.68 33.89 -6.97
CA GLU A 133 43.39 35.17 -6.85
C GLU A 133 42.42 36.37 -6.91
N GLU A 134 41.51 36.41 -7.88
CA GLU A 134 40.54 37.51 -8.07
C GLU A 134 39.55 37.64 -6.91
N ASN A 135 39.19 36.50 -6.29
CA ASN A 135 38.23 36.46 -5.19
C ASN A 135 38.88 36.38 -3.81
N ASN A 136 40.22 36.52 -3.73
CA ASN A 136 41.00 36.45 -2.48
C ASN A 136 40.75 35.16 -1.66
N ILE A 137 40.68 34.02 -2.35
CA ILE A 137 40.40 32.72 -1.74
C ILE A 137 41.71 32.10 -1.27
N ASN A 138 41.88 32.03 0.04
CA ASN A 138 43.11 31.50 0.67
C ASN A 138 42.88 30.17 1.41
N ILE A 139 41.63 29.74 1.57
CA ILE A 139 41.27 28.50 2.26
C ILE A 139 40.13 27.81 1.51
N ILE A 140 40.27 26.49 1.33
CA ILE A 140 39.25 25.63 0.75
C ILE A 140 39.17 24.37 1.63
N HIS A 141 38.01 24.13 2.25
CA HIS A 141 37.80 22.95 3.09
C HIS A 141 37.43 21.75 2.23
N PHE A 142 36.66 21.95 1.16
CA PHE A 142 36.55 20.95 0.11
C PHE A 142 36.38 21.60 -1.27
N LEU A 143 36.98 20.96 -2.27
CA LEU A 143 36.88 21.32 -3.69
C LEU A 143 36.19 20.17 -4.43
N LYS A 144 35.04 20.46 -5.04
CA LYS A 144 34.34 19.56 -5.96
C LYS A 144 34.71 19.89 -7.40
N ILE A 145 35.07 18.87 -8.18
CA ILE A 145 35.29 18.98 -9.63
C ILE A 145 34.47 17.91 -10.32
N ASP A 146 33.47 18.36 -11.06
CA ASP A 146 32.53 17.52 -11.82
C ASP A 146 32.15 18.33 -13.06
N VAL A 147 32.89 18.11 -14.15
CA VAL A 147 32.80 18.94 -15.37
C VAL A 147 32.60 18.07 -16.60
N GLU A 148 32.02 16.89 -16.40
CA GLU A 148 31.56 15.95 -17.43
C GLU A 148 32.68 15.61 -18.43
N GLY A 149 33.84 15.18 -17.89
CA GLY A 149 34.98 14.66 -18.65
C GLY A 149 36.11 15.66 -18.93
N ALA A 150 36.11 16.82 -18.29
CA ALA A 150 37.13 17.87 -18.42
C ALA A 150 37.99 18.06 -17.14
N GLU A 151 37.89 17.14 -16.17
CA GLU A 151 38.49 17.23 -14.82
C GLU A 151 40.00 17.43 -14.90
N LYS A 152 40.66 16.74 -15.83
CA LYS A 152 42.10 16.87 -16.09
C LYS A 152 42.51 18.31 -16.42
N SER A 153 41.74 19.00 -17.27
CA SER A 153 42.06 20.37 -17.70
C SER A 153 41.91 21.35 -16.53
N VAL A 154 40.85 21.19 -15.73
CA VAL A 154 40.65 21.96 -14.50
C VAL A 154 41.83 21.80 -13.54
N LEU A 155 42.25 20.56 -13.29
CA LEU A 155 43.37 20.24 -12.39
C LEU A 155 44.73 20.76 -12.90
N GLN A 156 44.94 20.82 -14.22
CA GLN A 156 46.16 21.42 -14.81
C GLN A 156 46.22 22.94 -14.63
N GLY A 157 45.06 23.59 -14.53
CA GLY A 157 44.94 25.03 -14.28
C GLY A 157 44.97 25.45 -12.82
N PHE A 158 45.25 24.52 -11.89
CA PHE A 158 45.22 24.79 -10.45
C PHE A 158 46.55 24.45 -9.75
N SER A 159 47.08 25.40 -8.98
CA SER A 159 48.29 25.24 -8.19
C SER A 159 47.96 24.88 -6.73
N PHE A 160 48.23 23.63 -6.37
CA PHE A 160 48.10 23.12 -5.01
C PHE A 160 49.11 23.72 -4.02
N GLU A 161 50.11 24.48 -4.49
CA GLU A 161 51.06 25.21 -3.64
C GLU A 161 50.51 26.56 -3.17
N LYS A 162 49.67 27.21 -3.99
CA LYS A 162 49.10 28.54 -3.67
C LYS A 162 47.89 28.44 -2.76
N VAL A 163 46.94 27.59 -3.13
CA VAL A 163 45.71 27.35 -2.37
C VAL A 163 45.57 25.85 -2.18
N ARG A 164 45.29 25.45 -0.94
CA ARG A 164 45.44 24.07 -0.49
C ARG A 164 44.11 23.52 0.02
N PRO A 165 43.30 22.86 -0.83
CA PRO A 165 42.06 22.21 -0.40
C PRO A 165 42.32 21.09 0.60
N TRP A 166 41.55 21.01 1.70
CA TRP A 166 41.70 19.89 2.64
C TRP A 166 41.20 18.58 2.05
N ILE A 167 40.07 18.65 1.35
CA ILE A 167 39.40 17.51 0.71
C ILE A 167 39.20 17.81 -0.77
N LEU A 168 39.59 16.89 -1.63
CA LEU A 168 39.26 16.90 -3.06
C LEU A 168 38.19 15.85 -3.32
N MET A 169 37.14 16.23 -4.02
CA MET A 169 36.14 15.33 -4.56
C MET A 169 36.10 15.51 -6.06
N VAL A 170 36.45 14.47 -6.82
CA VAL A 170 36.57 14.54 -8.27
C VAL A 170 35.80 13.39 -8.90
N GLU A 171 34.95 13.72 -9.88
CA GLU A 171 34.24 12.71 -10.66
C GLU A 171 35.25 11.80 -11.38
N ALA A 172 35.10 10.48 -11.21
CA ALA A 172 36.07 9.50 -11.67
C ALA A 172 35.59 8.65 -12.84
N ASN A 173 34.34 8.80 -13.27
CA ASN A 173 33.75 7.97 -14.31
C ASN A 173 33.62 8.73 -15.64
N GLU A 174 33.60 7.97 -16.75
CA GLU A 174 33.21 8.52 -18.04
C GLU A 174 31.71 8.88 -18.03
N PRO A 175 31.28 10.01 -18.62
CA PRO A 175 29.87 10.38 -18.68
C PRO A 175 28.99 9.23 -19.21
N TYR A 176 27.89 8.92 -18.51
CA TYR A 176 26.98 7.78 -18.77
C TYR A 176 27.58 6.37 -18.67
N SER A 177 28.68 6.20 -17.97
CA SER A 177 29.37 4.92 -17.88
C SER A 177 29.82 4.64 -16.45
N THR A 178 29.90 3.37 -16.08
CA THR A 178 30.57 2.96 -14.83
C THR A 178 32.07 2.76 -15.02
N LYS A 179 32.63 3.29 -16.12
CA LYS A 179 34.03 3.10 -16.49
C LYS A 179 34.87 4.19 -15.83
N ASP A 180 35.77 3.77 -14.94
CA ASP A 180 36.74 4.65 -14.27
C ASP A 180 37.75 5.23 -15.29
N VAL A 181 37.85 6.57 -15.32
CA VAL A 181 38.77 7.38 -16.12
C VAL A 181 39.75 8.20 -15.27
N SER A 182 39.76 8.01 -13.95
CA SER A 182 40.63 8.76 -13.03
C SER A 182 42.12 8.65 -13.34
N HIS A 183 42.55 7.56 -13.98
CA HIS A 183 43.92 7.38 -14.47
C HIS A 183 44.43 8.53 -15.37
N GLU A 184 43.52 9.32 -15.97
CA GLU A 184 43.90 10.47 -16.80
C GLU A 184 44.42 11.69 -16.00
N TRP A 185 44.03 11.82 -14.73
CA TRP A 185 44.27 13.00 -13.90
C TRP A 185 44.76 12.70 -12.47
N GLU A 186 44.55 11.50 -11.93
CA GLU A 186 44.86 11.14 -10.53
C GLU A 186 46.33 11.37 -10.17
N SER A 187 47.25 11.16 -11.10
CA SER A 187 48.66 11.44 -10.89
C SER A 187 48.93 12.91 -10.51
N LEU A 188 48.16 13.87 -11.06
CA LEU A 188 48.32 15.29 -10.75
C LEU A 188 47.97 15.62 -9.30
N ILE A 189 47.06 14.84 -8.70
CA ILE A 189 46.67 14.99 -7.29
C ILE A 189 47.69 14.31 -6.39
N LEU A 190 48.04 13.05 -6.68
CA LEU A 190 48.94 12.25 -5.83
C LEU A 190 50.36 12.84 -5.76
N THR A 191 50.89 13.40 -6.87
CA THR A 191 52.23 14.05 -6.84
C THR A 191 52.27 15.32 -6.01
N ASN A 192 51.10 15.89 -5.67
CA ASN A 192 50.96 17.08 -4.84
C ASN A 192 50.60 16.73 -3.38
N ASN A 193 51.05 15.56 -2.89
CA ASN A 193 50.89 15.10 -1.51
C ASN A 193 49.43 15.05 -1.05
N TYR A 194 48.57 14.45 -1.87
CA TYR A 194 47.22 14.04 -1.48
C TYR A 194 47.14 12.51 -1.40
N GLU A 195 46.32 12.00 -0.48
CA GLU A 195 46.08 10.57 -0.30
C GLU A 195 44.65 10.22 -0.67
N TYR A 196 44.46 9.15 -1.45
CA TYR A 196 43.15 8.60 -1.76
C TYR A 196 42.50 7.98 -0.51
N VAL A 197 41.24 8.31 -0.25
CA VAL A 197 40.55 7.82 0.96
C VAL A 197 39.22 7.13 0.73
N TYR A 198 38.50 7.42 -0.37
CA TYR A 198 37.18 6.84 -0.60
C TYR A 198 36.73 6.95 -2.06
N TYR A 199 35.88 6.00 -2.49
CA TYR A 199 35.19 6.00 -3.78
C TYR A 199 33.75 5.58 -3.55
N ASP A 200 32.80 6.40 -3.99
CA ASP A 200 31.37 6.18 -3.80
C ASP A 200 30.69 5.46 -4.98
N GLY A 201 31.48 5.06 -5.99
CA GLY A 201 30.99 4.50 -7.26
C GLY A 201 30.92 5.51 -8.41
N LEU A 202 31.10 6.81 -8.13
CA LEU A 202 31.08 7.91 -9.10
C LEU A 202 32.25 8.89 -8.86
N ASN A 203 32.40 9.38 -7.64
CA ASN A 203 33.39 10.35 -7.19
C ASN A 203 34.50 9.68 -6.36
N LYS A 204 35.75 10.10 -6.59
CA LYS A 204 36.89 9.77 -5.73
C LYS A 204 37.23 10.92 -4.80
N PHE A 205 37.51 10.59 -3.54
CA PHE A 205 37.86 11.51 -2.48
C PHE A 205 39.33 11.40 -2.11
N TYR A 206 39.99 12.54 -1.95
CA TYR A 206 41.38 12.64 -1.54
C TYR A 206 41.55 13.64 -0.40
N LEU A 207 42.48 13.36 0.52
CA LEU A 207 42.84 14.26 1.61
C LEU A 207 44.24 14.82 1.41
N ALA A 208 44.42 16.11 1.70
CA ALA A 208 45.76 16.67 1.80
C ALA A 208 46.53 15.96 2.92
N GLN A 209 47.83 15.72 2.74
CA GLN A 209 48.66 15.00 3.71
C GLN A 209 48.57 15.54 5.15
N GLU A 210 48.42 16.85 5.29
CA GLU A 210 48.24 17.56 6.56
C GLU A 210 46.87 17.34 7.23
N CYS A 211 45.88 16.78 6.50
CA CYS A 211 44.51 16.53 6.95
C CYS A 211 44.15 15.04 7.08
N LEU A 212 45.15 14.14 7.07
CA LEU A 212 44.94 12.68 7.16
C LEU A 212 44.24 12.22 8.45
N ASN A 213 44.21 13.05 9.49
CA ASN A 213 43.40 12.81 10.67
C ASN A 213 41.90 12.69 10.37
N LEU A 214 41.43 13.13 9.19
CA LEU A 214 40.06 12.97 8.74
C LEU A 214 39.77 11.62 8.05
N GLN A 215 40.79 10.84 7.68
CA GLN A 215 40.64 9.56 6.96
C GLN A 215 39.65 8.57 7.61
N PRO A 216 39.57 8.43 8.96
CA PRO A 216 38.61 7.51 9.57
C PRO A 216 37.15 7.80 9.23
N TYR A 217 36.79 9.06 8.91
CA TYR A 217 35.42 9.44 8.56
C TYR A 217 35.00 8.95 7.17
N PHE A 218 35.96 8.54 6.34
CA PHE A 218 35.77 8.02 4.99
C PHE A 218 35.77 6.48 4.92
N SER A 219 35.93 5.80 6.07
CA SER A 219 36.05 4.33 6.14
C SER A 219 34.78 3.55 5.79
N VAL A 220 33.62 4.21 5.83
CA VAL A 220 32.31 3.63 5.57
C VAL A 220 31.44 4.60 4.78
N GLN A 221 30.56 4.07 3.93
CA GLN A 221 29.56 4.86 3.22
C GLN A 221 28.59 5.59 4.18
N ALA A 222 27.84 6.57 3.66
CA ALA A 222 26.72 7.18 4.38
C ALA A 222 25.74 6.09 4.85
N ASN A 223 25.29 6.17 6.10
CA ASN A 223 24.45 5.14 6.70
C ASN A 223 23.58 5.72 7.83
N VAL A 224 22.80 4.85 8.47
CA VAL A 224 21.82 5.23 9.50
C VAL A 224 22.42 5.98 10.70
N PHE A 225 23.74 5.90 10.94
CA PHE A 225 24.42 6.61 12.03
C PHE A 225 24.73 8.08 11.71
N ASP A 226 24.49 8.56 10.49
CA ASP A 226 24.74 9.95 10.08
C ASP A 226 23.58 10.93 10.34
N ASP A 227 22.42 10.42 10.79
CA ASP A 227 21.20 11.20 11.09
C ASP A 227 20.86 12.23 9.99
N TYR A 228 20.76 11.75 8.74
CA TYR A 228 20.38 12.55 7.58
C TYR A 228 19.04 12.12 6.95
N ILE A 229 18.46 13.01 6.16
CA ILE A 229 17.25 12.80 5.35
C ILE A 229 17.51 13.34 3.94
N GLY A 230 17.04 12.65 2.90
CA GLY A 230 17.15 13.17 1.53
C GLY A 230 16.25 14.37 1.30
N PHE A 231 16.69 15.35 0.50
CA PHE A 231 15.93 16.57 0.20
C PHE A 231 14.53 16.27 -0.37
N ARG A 232 14.42 15.25 -1.23
CA ARG A 232 13.11 14.82 -1.78
C ARG A 232 12.17 14.31 -0.70
N GLU A 233 12.69 13.53 0.24
CA GLU A 233 11.93 13.03 1.38
C GLU A 233 11.52 14.18 2.31
N PHE A 234 12.43 15.12 2.57
CA PHE A 234 12.14 16.35 3.33
C PHE A 234 11.03 17.20 2.68
N GLN A 235 11.05 17.38 1.35
CA GLN A 235 9.99 18.08 0.62
C GLN A 235 8.63 17.40 0.79
N LEU A 236 8.57 16.07 0.62
CA LEU A 236 7.34 15.30 0.78
C LEU A 236 6.79 15.40 2.20
N GLN A 237 7.65 15.33 3.22
CA GLN A 237 7.24 15.53 4.62
C GLN A 237 6.67 16.93 4.86
N LYS A 238 7.24 17.96 4.20
CA LYS A 238 6.73 19.35 4.27
C LYS A 238 5.37 19.50 3.60
N GLU A 239 5.20 18.95 2.41
CA GLU A 239 3.92 18.96 1.67
C GLU A 239 2.81 18.23 2.45
N ILE A 240 3.10 17.05 3.00
CA ILE A 240 2.17 16.30 3.86
C ILE A 240 1.73 17.14 5.06
N LYS A 241 2.68 17.86 5.67
CA LYS A 241 2.41 18.72 6.83
C LYS A 241 1.56 19.95 6.46
N GLU A 242 1.81 20.55 5.30
CA GLU A 242 1.04 21.68 4.77
C GLU A 242 -0.40 21.25 4.46
N ILE A 243 -0.57 20.14 3.74
CA ILE A 243 -1.89 19.56 3.43
C ILE A 243 -2.64 19.18 4.72
N GLY A 244 -1.97 18.55 5.69
CA GLY A 244 -2.57 18.21 6.97
C GLY A 244 -3.01 19.45 7.78
N SER A 245 -2.30 20.57 7.63
CA SER A 245 -2.64 21.85 8.26
C SER A 245 -3.82 22.53 7.57
N GLU A 246 -3.87 22.52 6.23
CA GLU A 246 -5.03 22.99 5.46
C GLU A 246 -6.27 22.16 5.76
N LEU A 247 -6.14 20.83 5.86
CA LEU A 247 -7.24 19.93 6.21
C LEU A 247 -7.79 20.26 7.61
N LYS A 248 -6.93 20.47 8.61
CA LYS A 248 -7.35 20.89 9.96
C LYS A 248 -8.01 22.28 9.95
N PHE A 249 -7.47 23.22 9.19
CA PHE A 249 -8.04 24.56 9.05
C PHE A 249 -9.44 24.50 8.44
N VAL A 250 -9.60 23.82 7.30
CA VAL A 250 -10.88 23.64 6.60
C VAL A 250 -11.88 22.87 7.47
N THR A 251 -11.45 21.86 8.21
CA THR A 251 -12.30 21.10 9.14
C THR A 251 -12.80 22.00 10.28
N SER A 252 -11.93 22.82 10.87
CA SER A 252 -12.34 23.76 11.93
C SER A 252 -13.29 24.86 11.41
N GLN A 253 -13.10 25.32 10.16
CA GLN A 253 -14.00 26.26 9.50
C GLN A 253 -15.37 25.62 9.23
N LEU A 254 -15.39 24.35 8.79
CA LEU A 254 -16.62 23.58 8.63
C LEU A 254 -17.35 23.38 9.96
N GLU A 255 -16.63 23.05 11.03
CA GLU A 255 -17.21 22.90 12.38
C GLU A 255 -17.79 24.21 12.91
N GLN A 256 -17.10 25.34 12.74
CA GLN A 256 -17.61 26.67 13.10
C GLN A 256 -18.83 27.06 12.27
N VAL A 257 -18.82 26.74 10.97
CA VAL A 257 -19.97 26.96 10.08
C VAL A 257 -21.16 26.10 10.52
N TYR A 258 -20.95 24.81 10.83
CA TYR A 258 -21.98 23.88 11.32
C TYR A 258 -22.53 24.24 12.71
N ALA A 259 -21.70 24.81 13.58
CA ALA A 259 -22.08 25.29 14.90
C ALA A 259 -22.78 26.67 14.86
N SER A 260 -22.65 27.43 13.76
CA SER A 260 -23.28 28.75 13.66
C SER A 260 -24.81 28.66 13.63
N THR A 261 -25.47 29.54 14.40
CA THR A 261 -26.94 29.67 14.45
C THR A 261 -27.54 29.94 13.08
N SER A 262 -26.80 30.63 12.21
CA SER A 262 -27.19 30.87 10.81
C SER A 262 -27.29 29.57 10.00
N TRP A 263 -26.37 28.62 10.21
CA TRP A 263 -26.37 27.35 9.48
C TRP A 263 -27.47 26.42 9.98
N GLN A 264 -27.68 26.34 11.30
CA GLN A 264 -28.73 25.50 11.89
C GLN A 264 -30.14 25.98 11.50
N ILE A 265 -30.37 27.29 11.42
CA ILE A 265 -31.66 27.88 11.01
C ILE A 265 -31.85 27.82 9.49
N THR A 266 -30.79 27.96 8.70
CA THR A 266 -30.89 27.93 7.23
C THR A 266 -30.76 26.55 6.61
N LYS A 267 -30.41 25.49 7.35
CA LYS A 267 -30.29 24.10 6.85
C LYS A 267 -31.58 23.59 6.17
N PRO A 268 -32.79 23.75 6.74
CA PRO A 268 -34.03 23.35 6.05
C PRO A 268 -34.34 24.26 4.87
N LEU A 269 -34.13 25.58 5.03
CA LEU A 269 -34.38 26.59 4.01
C LEU A 269 -33.43 26.46 2.81
N ARG A 270 -32.20 25.97 2.99
CA ARG A 270 -31.23 25.72 1.91
C ARG A 270 -31.49 24.41 1.19
N THR A 271 -31.99 23.38 1.86
CA THR A 271 -32.47 22.15 1.19
C THR A 271 -33.69 22.46 0.31
N ILE A 272 -34.60 23.30 0.81
CA ILE A 272 -35.76 23.79 0.04
C ILE A 272 -35.30 24.72 -1.09
N ASN A 273 -34.37 25.64 -0.83
CA ASN A 273 -33.85 26.55 -1.87
C ASN A 273 -33.00 25.81 -2.92
N TYR A 274 -32.32 24.72 -2.57
CA TYR A 274 -31.64 23.83 -3.51
C TYR A 274 -32.64 23.08 -4.40
N LEU A 275 -33.72 22.54 -3.82
CA LEU A 275 -34.83 21.95 -4.57
C LEU A 275 -35.45 22.99 -5.53
N VAL A 276 -35.76 24.19 -5.04
CA VAL A 276 -36.42 25.24 -5.83
C VAL A 276 -35.48 25.85 -6.88
N MET A 277 -34.19 26.02 -6.59
CA MET A 277 -33.23 26.64 -7.54
C MET A 277 -32.57 25.67 -8.51
N LYS A 278 -32.47 24.36 -8.24
CA LYS A 278 -31.92 23.39 -9.21
C LYS A 278 -32.98 22.61 -9.99
N VAL A 279 -34.11 22.27 -9.38
CA VAL A 279 -35.13 21.41 -10.01
C VAL A 279 -36.10 22.23 -10.87
N VAL A 280 -36.59 23.36 -10.36
CA VAL A 280 -37.58 24.19 -11.07
C VAL A 280 -37.01 24.87 -12.35
N PRO A 281 -35.74 25.36 -12.39
CA PRO A 281 -35.18 25.92 -13.62
C PRO A 281 -34.86 24.88 -14.70
N LYS A 282 -34.57 23.62 -14.32
CA LYS A 282 -34.37 22.52 -15.29
C LYS A 282 -35.69 22.09 -15.95
N LEU A 283 -36.78 21.99 -15.18
CA LEU A 283 -38.14 21.76 -15.72
C LEU A 283 -38.59 22.92 -16.64
N LYS A 284 -38.29 24.17 -16.27
CA LYS A 284 -38.54 25.33 -17.13
C LYS A 284 -37.68 25.33 -18.40
N ARG A 285 -36.43 24.87 -18.37
CA ARG A 285 -35.52 24.89 -19.54
C ARG A 285 -35.81 23.79 -20.57
N ILE A 286 -36.51 22.72 -20.18
CA ILE A 286 -36.96 21.64 -21.09
C ILE A 286 -38.34 21.96 -21.70
N LEU A 287 -39.29 22.48 -20.91
CA LEU A 287 -40.62 22.81 -21.44
C LEU A 287 -40.64 24.12 -22.24
N TYR A 288 -39.78 25.09 -21.95
CA TYR A 288 -39.85 26.42 -22.58
C TYR A 288 -39.46 26.43 -24.07
N PRO A 289 -38.47 25.66 -24.58
CA PRO A 289 -38.21 25.55 -26.02
C PRO A 289 -39.31 24.81 -26.77
N VAL A 290 -39.91 23.78 -26.15
CA VAL A 290 -41.01 22.99 -26.71
C VAL A 290 -42.28 23.83 -26.82
N ILE A 291 -42.65 24.52 -25.73
CA ILE A 291 -43.78 25.45 -25.72
C ILE A 291 -43.52 26.60 -26.70
N ARG A 292 -42.30 27.14 -26.79
CA ARG A 292 -41.96 28.25 -27.70
C ARG A 292 -41.95 27.82 -29.17
N TYR A 293 -41.58 26.57 -29.47
CA TYR A 293 -41.71 25.97 -30.79
C TYR A 293 -43.18 25.80 -31.20
N TYR A 294 -44.02 25.25 -30.31
CA TYR A 294 -45.46 25.09 -30.55
C TYR A 294 -46.21 26.44 -30.63
N ILE A 295 -45.82 27.44 -29.83
CA ILE A 295 -46.38 28.80 -29.89
C ILE A 295 -45.98 29.52 -31.19
N LYS A 296 -44.72 29.39 -31.66
CA LYS A 296 -44.29 29.93 -32.97
C LYS A 296 -45.06 29.29 -34.13
N ARG A 297 -45.33 27.99 -34.02
CA ARG A 297 -46.07 27.21 -35.02
C ARG A 297 -47.57 27.53 -34.99
N MET A 298 -48.16 27.81 -33.83
CA MET A 298 -49.54 28.30 -33.71
C MET A 298 -49.71 29.74 -34.23
N MET A 299 -48.72 30.62 -34.07
CA MET A 299 -48.79 32.00 -34.57
C MET A 299 -48.61 32.15 -36.09
N GLN A 300 -48.17 31.09 -36.80
CA GLN A 300 -48.05 31.09 -38.27
C GLN A 300 -49.35 30.69 -39.00
N TYR A 301 -50.39 30.27 -38.28
CA TYR A 301 -51.72 30.00 -38.86
C TYR A 301 -52.67 31.17 -38.56
N LYS A 302 -53.11 31.88 -39.61
CA LYS A 302 -54.07 33.00 -39.55
C LYS A 302 -55.44 32.53 -39.04
N VAL A 303 -55.81 32.88 -37.81
CA VAL A 303 -57.20 33.07 -37.31
C VAL A 303 -57.14 34.15 -36.18
N PRO A 304 -58.11 35.08 -36.04
CA PRO A 304 -57.84 36.52 -36.02
C PRO A 304 -57.70 37.21 -34.65
N ARG A 305 -57.19 38.45 -34.76
CA ARG A 305 -57.17 39.54 -33.78
C ARG A 305 -58.45 39.60 -32.92
N LYS A 306 -58.34 39.27 -31.63
CA LYS A 306 -59.12 39.98 -30.58
C LYS A 306 -58.59 39.93 -29.14
N ILE A 307 -57.42 39.37 -28.83
CA ILE A 307 -57.01 39.19 -27.41
C ILE A 307 -55.60 39.75 -27.08
N GLY A 308 -54.93 40.45 -28.00
CA GLY A 308 -53.60 41.05 -27.72
C GLY A 308 -53.62 42.34 -26.89
N GLY A 309 -54.77 43.00 -26.77
CA GLY A 309 -54.87 44.38 -26.24
C GLY A 309 -55.08 44.53 -24.74
N LEU A 310 -55.33 43.44 -23.99
CA LEU A 310 -55.82 43.56 -22.60
C LEU A 310 -54.81 43.17 -21.50
N ILE A 311 -53.64 42.60 -21.83
CA ILE A 311 -52.71 42.07 -20.80
C ILE A 311 -51.42 42.91 -20.64
N LEU A 312 -51.07 43.76 -21.62
CA LEU A 312 -49.81 44.53 -21.58
C LEU A 312 -49.86 45.85 -20.78
N ASN A 313 -51.01 46.22 -20.21
CA ASN A 313 -51.17 47.47 -19.46
C ASN A 313 -51.25 47.32 -17.92
N SER A 314 -51.04 46.13 -17.35
CA SER A 314 -51.29 45.92 -15.91
C SER A 314 -50.06 45.78 -14.99
N ARG A 315 -48.79 45.77 -15.46
CA ARG A 315 -47.61 45.59 -14.56
C ARG A 315 -46.31 46.33 -14.97
N PRO A 316 -46.06 47.57 -14.49
CA PRO A 316 -44.88 48.39 -14.83
C PRO A 316 -43.52 47.83 -14.37
N LYS A 317 -43.48 46.99 -13.34
CA LYS A 317 -42.24 46.45 -12.76
C LYS A 317 -41.49 45.46 -13.67
N ILE A 318 -42.18 44.87 -14.65
CA ILE A 318 -41.57 43.92 -15.60
C ILE A 318 -40.80 44.68 -16.71
N LYS A 319 -41.28 45.87 -17.07
CA LYS A 319 -40.64 46.75 -18.07
C LYS A 319 -39.26 47.24 -17.62
N ASN A 320 -39.10 47.60 -16.35
CA ASN A 320 -37.83 48.11 -15.82
C ASN A 320 -36.78 47.03 -15.53
N LYS A 321 -37.18 45.77 -15.38
CA LYS A 321 -36.24 44.64 -15.17
C LYS A 321 -35.58 44.21 -16.49
N ILE A 322 -36.24 44.44 -17.62
CA ILE A 322 -35.72 44.19 -18.97
C ILE A 322 -34.60 45.20 -19.32
N LEU A 323 -34.67 46.44 -18.81
CA LEU A 323 -33.65 47.47 -19.08
C LEU A 323 -32.36 47.31 -18.25
N ARG A 324 -32.40 46.68 -17.06
CA ARG A 324 -31.19 46.39 -16.26
C ARG A 324 -30.38 45.19 -16.75
N VAL A 325 -31.01 44.26 -17.47
CA VAL A 325 -30.31 43.14 -18.14
C VAL A 325 -29.52 43.63 -19.37
N ALA A 326 -29.82 44.83 -19.86
CA ALA A 326 -29.16 45.45 -21.01
C ALA A 326 -27.86 46.22 -20.67
N GLY A 327 -27.33 46.16 -19.43
CA GLY A 327 -25.92 46.42 -19.13
C GLY A 327 -25.41 47.87 -19.20
N MET A 328 -26.05 48.82 -18.49
CA MET A 328 -25.55 50.19 -18.35
C MET A 328 -25.44 50.56 -16.85
N MET A 329 -24.26 50.38 -16.21
CA MET A 329 -23.63 51.20 -15.12
C MET A 329 -22.59 50.42 -14.24
N PRO A 330 -21.56 51.08 -13.63
CA PRO A 330 -20.32 50.47 -13.11
C PRO A 330 -20.12 50.46 -11.56
N VAL A 331 -19.02 49.82 -11.11
CA VAL A 331 -18.61 49.38 -9.74
C VAL A 331 -17.61 50.35 -9.04
N PRO A 332 -17.50 50.39 -7.69
CA PRO A 332 -16.33 50.93 -6.98
C PRO A 332 -15.68 50.04 -5.89
N GLN A 333 -14.53 50.52 -5.36
CA GLN A 333 -13.36 49.84 -4.75
C GLN A 333 -12.99 50.44 -3.35
N LYS A 334 -12.30 49.72 -2.43
CA LYS A 334 -11.09 50.11 -1.61
C LYS A 334 -10.91 49.53 -0.16
N SER A 335 -9.61 49.30 0.14
CA SER A 335 -8.75 49.59 1.35
C SER A 335 -8.68 48.71 2.63
N GLU A 336 -7.55 47.98 2.79
CA GLU A 336 -6.33 48.22 3.64
C GLU A 336 -6.29 48.15 5.21
N ILE A 337 -5.18 47.54 5.71
CA ILE A 337 -4.38 47.70 6.99
C ILE A 337 -4.57 46.73 8.20
N GLY A 338 -3.46 46.11 8.67
CA GLY A 338 -3.15 45.89 10.10
C GLY A 338 -2.44 44.57 10.53
N VAL A 339 -1.18 44.65 11.01
CA VAL A 339 -0.30 43.58 11.58
C VAL A 339 0.12 44.04 13.01
N PRO A 340 0.29 43.22 14.10
CA PRO A 340 1.59 42.57 14.40
C PRO A 340 1.69 41.36 15.39
N ARG A 341 2.71 40.52 15.11
CA ARG A 341 3.82 40.00 15.97
C ARG A 341 3.64 38.99 17.14
N GLU A 342 4.46 37.93 17.00
CA GLU A 342 5.53 37.44 17.90
C GLU A 342 5.32 36.22 18.83
N ASN A 343 6.16 35.20 18.57
CA ASN A 343 7.16 34.58 19.47
C ASN A 343 6.86 33.29 20.30
N VAL A 344 7.69 32.28 20.00
CA VAL A 344 8.58 31.49 20.90
C VAL A 344 8.36 29.95 21.03
N ILE A 345 9.28 29.22 20.37
CA ILE A 345 10.15 28.10 20.80
C ILE A 345 9.52 26.92 21.59
N LYS A 346 9.64 25.68 21.05
CA LYS A 346 10.45 24.55 21.61
C LYS A 346 10.09 23.20 20.96
N GLU A 347 11.02 22.73 20.12
CA GLU A 347 11.76 21.46 20.23
C GLU A 347 11.10 20.13 20.67
N LYS A 348 11.51 19.08 19.93
CA LYS A 348 11.79 17.67 20.32
C LYS A 348 10.83 16.54 19.89
N VAL A 349 11.07 16.07 18.66
CA VAL A 349 11.73 14.77 18.31
C VAL A 349 11.05 13.42 18.67
N LYS A 350 10.81 12.68 17.57
CA LYS A 350 10.77 11.21 17.32
C LYS A 350 9.69 10.42 18.09
N ILE A 351 9.16 9.28 17.65
CA ILE A 351 9.84 8.06 17.20
C ILE A 351 8.76 7.18 16.57
N HIS A 352 8.61 7.06 15.25
CA HIS A 352 8.08 5.83 14.63
C HIS A 352 8.62 5.81 13.21
N ASP A 353 9.50 4.84 12.95
CA ASP A 353 9.40 3.98 11.77
C ASP A 353 10.48 2.91 11.90
N PHE A 354 10.10 1.82 12.57
CA PHE A 354 10.64 0.50 12.32
C PHE A 354 9.45 -0.42 12.07
N ALA A 355 9.20 -0.72 10.80
CA ALA A 355 8.55 -1.95 10.37
C ALA A 355 8.96 -2.23 8.92
N PRO A 356 9.87 -3.19 8.66
CA PRO A 356 10.23 -3.58 7.30
C PRO A 356 9.06 -4.34 6.65
N GLU A 357 8.67 -3.92 5.45
CA GLU A 357 7.82 -4.70 4.56
C GLU A 357 8.58 -5.95 4.08
N TYR A 358 8.32 -7.09 4.70
CA TYR A 358 8.77 -8.39 4.18
C TYR A 358 7.76 -8.91 3.14
N THR A 359 8.27 -9.12 1.93
CA THR A 359 7.61 -9.81 0.82
C THR A 359 7.67 -11.32 1.04
N LEU A 360 6.53 -12.01 0.94
CA LEU A 360 6.45 -13.48 1.03
C LEU A 360 6.81 -14.15 -0.32
N PRO A 361 7.47 -15.33 -0.32
CA PRO A 361 7.84 -16.03 -1.55
C PRO A 361 6.63 -16.61 -2.27
N LYS A 362 6.52 -16.34 -3.58
CA LYS A 362 5.68 -17.08 -4.52
C LYS A 362 6.23 -18.51 -4.62
N HIS A 363 5.37 -19.53 -4.43
CA HIS A 363 5.38 -20.88 -5.05
C HIS A 363 5.10 -22.07 -4.08
N CYS A 364 3.88 -22.62 -4.11
CA CYS A 364 3.63 -24.07 -3.91
C CYS A 364 2.34 -24.48 -4.62
N ASN A 365 2.39 -25.60 -5.37
CA ASN A 365 1.18 -26.26 -5.87
C ASN A 365 0.37 -26.68 -4.65
N LYS A 366 -0.83 -26.12 -4.41
CA LYS A 366 -1.61 -26.47 -3.22
C LYS A 366 -2.13 -27.90 -3.37
N ILE A 367 -1.45 -28.82 -2.68
CA ILE A 367 -1.97 -30.13 -2.32
C ILE A 367 -3.21 -29.86 -1.46
N GLU A 368 -4.40 -30.29 -1.90
CA GLU A 368 -5.60 -30.24 -1.06
C GLU A 368 -5.58 -31.44 -0.11
N TYR A 369 -5.52 -31.18 1.20
CA TYR A 369 -5.47 -32.21 2.21
C TYR A 369 -6.90 -32.56 2.67
N ARG A 370 -7.26 -33.84 2.64
CA ARG A 370 -8.51 -34.34 3.23
C ARG A 370 -8.36 -34.53 4.73
N ILE A 371 -8.44 -33.44 5.48
CA ILE A 371 -8.35 -33.45 6.94
C ILE A 371 -9.75 -33.67 7.55
N LYS A 372 -9.86 -34.64 8.45
CA LYS A 372 -11.09 -34.91 9.22
C LYS A 372 -11.06 -34.28 10.61
N ASN A 373 -9.90 -34.28 11.26
CA ASN A 373 -9.73 -33.82 12.64
C ASN A 373 -8.59 -32.80 12.72
N ILE A 374 -8.78 -31.77 13.55
CA ILE A 374 -7.76 -30.76 13.83
C ILE A 374 -7.54 -30.70 15.34
N HIS A 375 -6.42 -31.24 15.79
CA HIS A 375 -6.05 -31.29 17.20
C HIS A 375 -4.98 -30.23 17.53
N GLN A 376 -4.78 -29.97 18.81
CA GLN A 376 -3.79 -29.01 19.31
C GLN A 376 -2.82 -29.71 20.26
N PHE A 377 -1.57 -29.27 20.26
CA PHE A 377 -0.55 -29.73 21.20
C PHE A 377 0.21 -28.55 21.81
N HIS A 378 0.45 -28.60 23.13
CA HIS A 378 1.41 -27.74 23.84
C HIS A 378 2.10 -28.54 24.95
N PRO A 379 3.41 -28.36 25.22
CA PRO A 379 4.12 -29.13 26.25
C PRO A 379 3.54 -29.03 27.68
N GLY A 380 2.83 -27.95 28.00
CA GLY A 380 2.19 -27.80 29.31
C GLY A 380 0.85 -27.09 29.23
N SER A 381 0.13 -27.04 30.33
CA SER A 381 -1.01 -26.14 30.51
C SER A 381 -0.95 -25.49 31.88
N GLY A 382 -1.45 -24.26 31.96
CA GLY A 382 -1.54 -23.48 33.18
C GLY A 382 -2.92 -22.85 33.33
N TYR A 383 -3.48 -22.92 34.53
CA TYR A 383 -4.69 -22.17 34.83
C TYR A 383 -4.42 -20.66 34.70
N GLY A 384 -5.21 -19.98 33.86
CA GLY A 384 -5.09 -18.54 33.62
C GLY A 384 -3.92 -18.14 32.70
N ASP A 385 -3.27 -19.10 32.02
CA ASP A 385 -2.23 -18.75 31.04
C ASP A 385 -2.83 -18.44 29.65
N ALA A 386 -2.19 -17.50 28.95
CA ALA A 386 -2.67 -16.97 27.68
C ALA A 386 -2.72 -18.02 26.55
N ILE A 387 -1.76 -18.95 26.51
CA ILE A 387 -1.67 -19.97 25.46
C ILE A 387 -2.78 -21.02 25.66
N THR A 388 -2.99 -21.47 26.90
CA THR A 388 -4.07 -22.40 27.24
C THR A 388 -5.45 -21.81 26.93
N ASN A 389 -5.68 -20.54 27.30
CA ASN A 389 -6.93 -19.86 26.95
C ASN A 389 -7.12 -19.75 25.43
N ALA A 390 -6.05 -19.47 24.69
CA ALA A 390 -6.08 -19.45 23.23
C ALA A 390 -6.40 -20.83 22.64
N MET A 391 -5.83 -21.91 23.18
CA MET A 391 -6.14 -23.27 22.74
C MET A 391 -7.62 -23.61 22.93
N PHE A 392 -8.24 -23.22 24.05
CA PHE A 392 -9.69 -23.41 24.25
C PHE A 392 -10.53 -22.64 23.25
N LEU A 393 -10.14 -21.39 22.93
CA LEU A 393 -10.86 -20.59 21.95
C LEU A 393 -10.73 -21.17 20.53
N ILE A 394 -9.53 -21.57 20.13
CA ILE A 394 -9.27 -22.24 18.86
C ILE A 394 -10.08 -23.54 18.78
N GLN A 395 -10.10 -24.35 19.85
CA GLN A 395 -10.89 -25.59 19.90
C GLN A 395 -12.38 -25.30 19.65
N ARG A 396 -12.94 -24.28 20.29
CA ARG A 396 -14.33 -23.86 20.09
C ARG A 396 -14.59 -23.44 18.64
N ILE A 397 -13.68 -22.68 18.04
CA ILE A 397 -13.77 -22.27 16.63
C ILE A 397 -13.73 -23.48 15.70
N LEU A 398 -12.77 -24.39 15.89
CA LEU A 398 -12.62 -25.60 15.08
C LEU A 398 -13.83 -26.53 15.18
N ARG A 399 -14.36 -26.73 16.39
CA ARG A 399 -15.60 -27.50 16.61
C ARG A 399 -16.80 -26.85 15.93
N ASN A 400 -16.89 -25.52 15.95
CA ASN A 400 -17.93 -24.78 15.23
C ASN A 400 -17.81 -24.90 13.70
N TRP A 401 -16.61 -25.13 13.17
CA TRP A 401 -16.37 -25.45 11.75
C TRP A 401 -16.60 -26.93 11.40
N GLY A 402 -17.05 -27.74 12.35
CA GLY A 402 -17.39 -29.15 12.14
C GLY A 402 -16.22 -30.14 12.31
N TYR A 403 -15.05 -29.67 12.75
CA TYR A 403 -13.92 -30.56 13.04
C TYR A 403 -14.04 -31.19 14.42
N GLN A 404 -13.59 -32.44 14.55
CA GLN A 404 -13.20 -32.95 15.87
C GLN A 404 -11.90 -32.27 16.29
N SER A 405 -11.89 -31.68 17.48
CA SER A 405 -10.74 -30.95 18.02
C SER A 405 -10.59 -31.20 19.50
N GLU A 406 -9.40 -31.68 19.87
CA GLU A 406 -8.99 -32.06 21.21
C GLU A 406 -7.64 -31.38 21.49
N ILE A 407 -7.36 -31.08 22.75
CA ILE A 407 -6.11 -30.44 23.18
C ILE A 407 -5.28 -31.46 23.94
N TYR A 408 -4.08 -31.73 23.46
CA TYR A 408 -3.14 -32.66 24.06
C TYR A 408 -1.98 -31.90 24.69
N VAL A 409 -1.58 -32.31 25.89
CA VAL A 409 -0.45 -31.71 26.62
C VAL A 409 0.41 -32.76 27.28
N ASN A 410 1.67 -32.45 27.59
CA ASN A 410 2.51 -33.36 28.38
C ASN A 410 2.30 -33.18 29.89
N THR A 411 2.00 -31.97 30.34
CA THR A 411 1.74 -31.67 31.75
C THR A 411 0.39 -30.97 31.88
N ILE A 412 -0.51 -31.54 32.69
CA ILE A 412 -1.84 -30.99 32.96
C ILE A 412 -1.83 -30.25 34.30
N ASP A 413 -2.27 -28.99 34.31
CA ASP A 413 -2.60 -28.30 35.56
C ASP A 413 -3.88 -28.91 36.16
N PRO A 414 -3.85 -29.43 37.41
CA PRO A 414 -5.00 -30.09 38.04
C PRO A 414 -6.28 -29.24 38.12
N ARG A 415 -6.18 -27.91 37.99
CA ARG A 415 -7.33 -26.99 38.02
C ARG A 415 -8.15 -26.99 36.73
N ILE A 416 -7.59 -27.46 35.61
CA ILE A 416 -8.21 -27.43 34.26
C ILE A 416 -8.27 -28.80 33.57
N ASP A 417 -7.97 -29.87 34.31
CA ASP A 417 -7.81 -31.25 33.83
C ASP A 417 -8.97 -31.77 32.96
N LYS A 418 -10.22 -31.37 33.26
CA LYS A 418 -11.44 -31.88 32.59
C LYS A 418 -11.52 -31.61 31.08
N HIS A 419 -10.65 -30.76 30.52
CA HIS A 419 -10.70 -30.33 29.12
C HIS A 419 -9.47 -30.72 28.30
N LEU A 420 -8.49 -31.40 28.91
CA LEU A 420 -7.20 -31.70 28.31
C LEU A 420 -6.95 -33.21 28.30
N LYS A 421 -6.11 -33.68 27.38
CA LYS A 421 -5.67 -35.08 27.30
C LYS A 421 -4.15 -35.14 27.36
N LEU A 422 -3.60 -36.25 27.86
CA LEU A 422 -2.16 -36.45 27.82
C LEU A 422 -1.71 -36.77 26.40
N PHE A 423 -0.59 -36.20 25.95
CA PHE A 423 -0.04 -36.49 24.61
C PHE A 423 0.35 -37.97 24.45
N THR A 424 0.60 -38.69 25.55
CA THR A 424 0.81 -40.15 25.54
C THR A 424 -0.41 -40.94 25.06
N GLU A 425 -1.60 -40.34 25.06
CA GLU A 425 -2.84 -40.93 24.54
C GLU A 425 -3.04 -40.61 23.04
N TYR A 426 -2.19 -39.79 22.44
CA TYR A 426 -2.32 -39.36 21.05
C TYR A 426 -1.82 -40.43 20.08
N THR A 427 -2.70 -40.91 19.20
CA THR A 427 -2.35 -41.96 18.22
C THR A 427 -1.94 -41.41 16.85
N GLY A 428 -2.23 -40.12 16.58
CA GLY A 428 -1.99 -39.46 15.30
C GLY A 428 -2.76 -40.04 14.11
N GLY A 429 -2.64 -39.41 12.95
CA GLY A 429 -3.22 -39.92 11.69
C GLY A 429 -2.87 -39.11 10.44
N THR A 430 -2.83 -39.75 9.28
CA THR A 430 -2.52 -39.08 7.99
C THR A 430 -3.66 -38.20 7.46
N ASP A 431 -4.87 -38.33 8.02
CA ASP A 431 -6.04 -37.48 7.75
C ASP A 431 -6.30 -36.47 8.89
N GLN A 432 -5.27 -36.16 9.68
CA GLN A 432 -5.32 -35.26 10.82
C GLN A 432 -4.32 -34.11 10.67
N LEU A 433 -4.65 -32.99 11.31
CA LEU A 433 -3.78 -31.83 11.45
C LEU A 433 -3.53 -31.57 12.94
N LEU A 434 -2.27 -31.38 13.30
CA LEU A 434 -1.85 -31.00 14.65
C LEU A 434 -1.34 -29.55 14.65
N LEU A 435 -2.01 -28.68 15.39
CA LEU A 435 -1.54 -27.32 15.68
C LEU A 435 -0.59 -27.40 16.87
N VAL A 436 0.69 -27.15 16.64
CA VAL A 436 1.75 -27.29 17.64
C VAL A 436 2.10 -25.92 18.20
N HIS A 437 1.72 -25.66 19.44
CA HIS A 437 2.04 -24.42 20.13
C HIS A 437 3.46 -24.51 20.72
N HIS A 438 4.30 -23.52 20.41
CA HIS A 438 5.69 -23.47 20.87
C HIS A 438 6.00 -22.16 21.58
N SER A 439 6.45 -22.25 22.83
CA SER A 439 6.73 -21.11 23.71
C SER A 439 7.99 -21.30 24.57
N MET A 440 8.53 -22.52 24.62
CA MET A 440 9.75 -22.89 25.34
C MET A 440 10.22 -24.27 24.86
N GLY A 441 11.46 -24.66 25.18
CA GLY A 441 11.96 -26.00 24.90
C GLY A 441 11.17 -27.10 25.60
N PHE A 442 11.20 -28.30 25.00
CA PHE A 442 10.53 -29.48 25.53
C PHE A 442 11.25 -30.77 25.15
N ASP A 443 11.56 -31.63 26.12
CA ASP A 443 12.41 -32.81 25.89
C ASP A 443 11.79 -33.86 24.94
N GLY A 444 10.46 -33.92 24.84
CA GLY A 444 9.76 -34.91 24.02
C GLY A 444 9.50 -34.48 22.57
N LEU A 445 10.24 -33.52 22.03
CA LEU A 445 10.02 -33.03 20.66
C LEU A 445 9.94 -34.16 19.63
N ASP A 446 10.83 -35.14 19.71
CA ASP A 446 10.90 -36.22 18.72
C ASP A 446 9.58 -37.02 18.66
N GLN A 447 8.87 -37.19 19.79
CA GLN A 447 7.55 -37.82 19.81
C GLN A 447 6.53 -37.02 19.01
N VAL A 448 6.58 -35.70 19.13
CA VAL A 448 5.70 -34.77 18.40
C VAL A 448 6.03 -34.74 16.92
N LEU A 449 7.31 -34.86 16.54
CA LEU A 449 7.72 -34.86 15.13
C LEU A 449 7.35 -36.18 14.43
N GLN A 450 7.41 -37.30 15.15
CA GLN A 450 7.20 -38.65 14.61
C GLN A 450 5.73 -39.01 14.34
N VAL A 451 4.76 -38.30 14.91
CA VAL A 451 3.34 -38.59 14.59
C VAL A 451 3.06 -38.30 13.11
N PRO A 452 2.21 -39.11 12.45
CA PRO A 452 2.02 -39.04 10.99
C PRO A 452 1.21 -37.83 10.51
N ASP A 453 0.68 -37.03 11.43
CA ASP A 453 -0.14 -35.84 11.21
C ASP A 453 0.60 -34.77 10.41
N LEU A 454 -0.17 -34.00 9.62
CA LEU A 454 0.30 -32.69 9.18
C LEU A 454 0.45 -31.77 10.40
N LYS A 455 1.42 -30.86 10.35
CA LYS A 455 1.74 -29.99 11.48
C LYS A 455 1.78 -28.54 11.05
N ILE A 456 1.15 -27.67 11.83
CA ILE A 456 1.33 -26.21 11.73
C ILE A 456 1.87 -25.74 13.07
N LEU A 457 2.97 -24.97 13.03
CA LEU A 457 3.54 -24.36 14.23
C LEU A 457 2.73 -23.11 14.60
N ILE A 458 2.43 -22.91 15.89
CA ILE A 458 1.94 -21.65 16.43
C ILE A 458 2.98 -21.15 17.43
N TYR A 459 3.66 -20.05 17.08
CA TYR A 459 4.79 -19.54 17.84
C TYR A 459 4.40 -18.36 18.74
N HIS A 460 4.68 -18.47 20.04
CA HIS A 460 4.30 -17.52 21.10
C HIS A 460 5.49 -16.75 21.68
N ASN A 461 6.62 -16.75 20.98
CA ASN A 461 7.93 -16.26 21.41
C ASN A 461 8.62 -17.09 22.52
N ILE A 462 9.95 -17.00 22.57
CA ILE A 462 10.80 -17.55 23.65
C ILE A 462 11.63 -16.39 24.23
N THR A 463 11.55 -16.17 25.54
CA THR A 463 12.34 -15.15 26.22
C THR A 463 13.84 -15.29 25.89
N PRO A 464 14.51 -14.20 25.46
CA PRO A 464 15.94 -14.21 25.17
C PRO A 464 16.78 -14.69 26.35
N VAL A 465 17.80 -15.49 26.05
CA VAL A 465 18.66 -16.16 27.03
C VAL A 465 19.35 -15.17 27.98
N ASN A 466 19.78 -14.03 27.44
CA ASN A 466 20.44 -12.96 28.21
C ASN A 466 19.53 -12.31 29.26
N LEU A 467 18.21 -12.51 29.18
CA LEU A 467 17.24 -12.04 30.18
C LEU A 467 16.92 -13.11 31.24
N LEU A 468 17.54 -14.30 31.12
CA LEU A 468 17.32 -15.47 31.98
C LEU A 468 18.59 -15.87 32.74
N ASN A 469 19.60 -15.00 32.83
CA ASN A 469 20.90 -15.32 33.45
C ASN A 469 20.79 -15.82 34.89
N ASP A 470 19.77 -15.37 35.63
CA ASP A 470 19.51 -15.76 37.02
C ASP A 470 18.79 -17.13 37.13
N MET A 471 18.42 -17.74 36.00
CA MET A 471 17.64 -18.99 35.92
C MET A 471 18.27 -20.00 34.96
N PRO A 472 19.33 -20.73 35.36
CA PRO A 472 20.08 -21.64 34.48
C PRO A 472 19.21 -22.71 33.80
N TYR A 473 18.19 -23.22 34.50
CA TYR A 473 17.24 -24.17 33.93
C TYR A 473 16.39 -23.52 32.81
N MET A 474 15.82 -22.34 33.06
CA MET A 474 15.01 -21.63 32.07
C MET A 474 15.85 -21.18 30.87
N GLN A 475 17.10 -20.77 31.11
CA GLN A 475 18.07 -20.51 30.06
C GLN A 475 18.30 -21.74 29.18
N ALA A 476 18.59 -22.91 29.77
CA ALA A 476 18.79 -24.15 29.03
C ALA A 476 17.56 -24.53 28.20
N TYR A 477 16.36 -24.37 28.74
CA TYR A 477 15.11 -24.65 28.01
C TYR A 477 14.76 -23.57 26.98
N ALA A 478 15.17 -22.32 27.16
CA ALA A 478 15.05 -21.27 26.14
C ALA A 478 16.00 -21.55 24.96
N GLU A 479 17.25 -21.93 25.23
CA GLU A 479 18.22 -22.38 24.22
C GLU A 479 17.72 -23.62 23.49
N LEU A 480 17.23 -24.61 24.23
CA LEU A 480 16.61 -25.80 23.67
C LEU A 480 15.44 -25.42 22.76
N GLY A 481 14.50 -24.58 23.24
CA GLY A 481 13.34 -24.15 22.46
C GLY A 481 13.72 -23.43 21.17
N ARG A 482 14.77 -22.61 21.19
CA ARG A 482 15.30 -21.92 20.01
C ARG A 482 15.94 -22.91 19.02
N ASN A 483 16.70 -23.89 19.52
CA ASN A 483 17.22 -24.98 18.70
C ASN A 483 16.09 -25.85 18.11
N GLN A 484 14.99 -26.02 18.84
CA GLN A 484 13.82 -26.76 18.38
C GLN A 484 13.04 -26.03 17.29
N LEU A 485 13.03 -24.69 17.28
CA LEU A 485 12.48 -23.92 16.15
C LEU A 485 13.19 -24.28 14.83
N LEU A 486 14.50 -24.51 14.84
CA LEU A 486 15.22 -24.95 13.64
C LEU A 486 14.75 -26.33 13.17
N LYS A 487 14.46 -27.24 14.12
CA LYS A 487 13.93 -28.57 13.80
C LYS A 487 12.51 -28.51 13.26
N TYR A 488 11.61 -27.76 13.91
CA TYR A 488 10.20 -27.66 13.49
C TYR A 488 10.05 -27.21 12.05
N ARG A 489 10.89 -26.28 11.58
CA ARG A 489 10.88 -25.75 10.21
C ARG A 489 10.80 -26.85 9.15
N ASP A 490 11.48 -27.97 9.38
CA ASP A 490 11.59 -29.04 8.39
C ASP A 490 10.43 -30.05 8.48
N TYR A 491 9.55 -29.93 9.48
CA TYR A 491 8.45 -30.87 9.77
C TYR A 491 7.05 -30.24 9.71
N VAL A 492 6.94 -28.92 9.59
CA VAL A 492 5.65 -28.22 9.50
C VAL A 492 5.35 -27.79 8.07
N ILE A 493 4.06 -27.81 7.72
CA ILE A 493 3.59 -27.30 6.42
C ILE A 493 3.43 -25.78 6.40
N GLY A 494 3.44 -25.16 7.58
CA GLY A 494 3.32 -23.72 7.79
C GLY A 494 3.45 -23.33 9.27
N SER A 495 3.53 -22.03 9.53
CA SER A 495 3.58 -21.42 10.85
C SER A 495 2.62 -20.23 11.00
N ILE A 496 2.13 -20.06 12.21
CA ILE A 496 1.38 -18.89 12.68
C ILE A 496 2.23 -18.20 13.74
N ALA A 497 2.39 -16.89 13.61
CA ALA A 497 2.98 -16.02 14.61
C ALA A 497 1.89 -15.11 15.19
N ASP A 498 1.86 -14.95 16.51
CA ASP A 498 0.94 -14.04 17.22
C ASP A 498 1.21 -12.54 16.93
N SER A 499 2.40 -12.18 16.46
CA SER A 499 2.78 -10.80 16.17
C SER A 499 3.75 -10.70 14.97
N PRO A 500 3.89 -9.52 14.35
CA PRO A 500 4.92 -9.28 13.34
C PRO A 500 6.35 -9.49 13.88
N PHE A 501 6.58 -9.17 15.15
CA PHE A 501 7.86 -9.43 15.83
C PHE A 501 8.22 -10.92 15.81
N ASN A 502 7.25 -11.78 16.13
CA ASN A 502 7.44 -13.23 16.09
C ASN A 502 7.54 -13.77 14.65
N ALA A 503 6.82 -13.18 13.71
CA ALA A 503 6.89 -13.57 12.30
C ALA A 503 8.27 -13.27 11.70
N LEU A 504 8.89 -12.16 12.09
CA LEU A 504 10.25 -11.81 11.68
C LEU A 504 11.25 -12.88 12.13
N GLU A 505 11.20 -13.29 13.39
CA GLU A 505 12.07 -14.35 13.92
C GLU A 505 11.91 -15.68 13.16
N LEU A 506 10.67 -16.10 12.88
CA LEU A 506 10.44 -17.30 12.07
C LEU A 506 10.97 -17.14 10.63
N THR A 507 10.85 -15.95 10.05
CA THR A 507 11.34 -15.65 8.69
C THR A 507 12.86 -15.74 8.62
N GLU A 508 13.56 -15.17 9.60
CA GLU A 508 15.01 -15.25 9.74
C GLU A 508 15.51 -16.70 9.89
N LEU A 509 14.73 -17.55 10.57
CA LEU A 509 15.04 -18.98 10.72
C LEU A 509 14.71 -19.82 9.46
N GLY A 510 14.14 -19.21 8.42
CA GLY A 510 13.88 -19.83 7.12
C GLY A 510 12.52 -20.53 6.99
N TYR A 511 11.53 -20.18 7.81
CA TYR A 511 10.17 -20.69 7.65
C TYR A 511 9.54 -20.16 6.36
N LYS A 512 8.95 -21.06 5.56
CA LYS A 512 8.48 -20.74 4.20
C LYS A 512 7.07 -20.12 4.14
N SER A 513 6.26 -20.26 5.19
CA SER A 513 4.87 -19.80 5.24
C SER A 513 4.46 -19.42 6.66
N SER A 514 4.82 -18.19 7.07
CA SER A 514 4.44 -17.61 8.36
C SER A 514 3.32 -16.59 8.19
N SER A 515 2.21 -16.75 8.89
CA SER A 515 1.11 -15.76 8.92
C SER A 515 0.99 -15.10 10.29
N VAL A 516 0.75 -13.78 10.30
CA VAL A 516 0.51 -13.03 11.55
C VAL A 516 -0.96 -13.11 11.93
N ILE A 517 -1.25 -13.94 12.92
CA ILE A 517 -2.59 -14.09 13.51
C ILE A 517 -2.46 -13.81 15.00
N PRO A 518 -2.93 -12.64 15.49
CA PRO A 518 -2.92 -12.33 16.91
C PRO A 518 -3.38 -13.49 17.78
N LEU A 519 -2.78 -13.64 18.96
CA LEU A 519 -3.17 -14.69 19.90
C LEU A 519 -4.68 -14.63 20.11
N LEU A 520 -5.37 -15.74 19.81
CA LEU A 520 -6.82 -15.79 19.85
C LEU A 520 -7.29 -15.70 21.30
N ILE A 521 -7.81 -14.55 21.69
CA ILE A 521 -8.42 -14.31 22.99
C ILE A 521 -9.85 -13.77 22.83
N ASP A 522 -10.76 -14.09 23.75
CA ASP A 522 -12.16 -13.65 23.71
C ASP A 522 -12.31 -12.28 24.39
N ILE A 523 -11.83 -11.24 23.69
CA ILE A 523 -11.85 -9.86 24.19
C ILE A 523 -13.28 -9.38 24.41
N GLU A 524 -14.21 -9.83 23.58
CA GLU A 524 -15.62 -9.48 23.70
C GLU A 524 -16.26 -10.05 24.97
N ASP A 525 -15.97 -11.30 25.33
CA ASP A 525 -16.39 -11.88 26.61
C ASP A 525 -15.76 -11.12 27.80
N PHE A 526 -14.46 -10.83 27.73
CA PHE A 526 -13.78 -10.03 28.76
C PHE A 526 -14.41 -8.65 28.90
N THR A 527 -14.66 -7.95 27.79
CA THR A 527 -15.33 -6.64 27.76
C THR A 527 -16.72 -6.70 28.39
N LYS A 528 -17.49 -7.76 28.12
CA LYS A 528 -18.81 -7.95 28.74
C LYS A 528 -18.68 -8.15 30.25
N LYS A 529 -17.77 -9.02 30.70
CA LYS A 529 -17.54 -9.28 32.11
C LYS A 529 -17.13 -8.01 32.86
N VAL A 530 -16.19 -7.23 32.33
CA VAL A 530 -15.79 -5.93 32.90
C VAL A 530 -16.98 -4.97 33.02
N LYS A 531 -17.91 -4.96 32.04
CA LYS A 531 -19.10 -4.07 32.04
C LYS A 531 -20.31 -4.59 32.82
N SER A 532 -20.37 -5.90 33.12
CA SER A 532 -21.61 -6.58 33.57
C SER A 532 -22.08 -6.28 35.00
N ASP A 533 -21.24 -5.68 35.85
CA ASP A 533 -21.64 -5.20 37.17
C ASP A 533 -21.40 -3.70 37.28
N SER A 534 -22.45 -2.92 37.04
CA SER A 534 -22.51 -1.51 37.40
C SER A 534 -22.70 -1.36 38.91
N HIS A 535 -21.68 -1.69 39.70
CA HIS A 535 -21.54 -1.05 41.01
C HIS A 535 -21.15 0.40 40.74
N SER A 536 -22.13 1.28 40.95
CA SER A 536 -22.09 2.74 41.09
C SER A 536 -20.87 3.46 40.53
N GLY A 537 -21.10 4.44 39.64
CA GLY A 537 -20.11 5.44 39.20
C GLY A 537 -19.60 6.38 40.31
N GLN A 538 -19.28 5.85 41.49
CA GLN A 538 -18.39 6.48 42.44
C GLN A 538 -16.98 6.44 41.86
N LYS A 539 -16.41 7.63 41.71
CA LYS A 539 -14.99 7.82 41.39
C LYS A 539 -14.18 7.04 42.43
N ASN A 540 -13.24 6.19 42.00
CA ASN A 540 -12.28 5.61 42.94
C ASN A 540 -11.58 6.76 43.68
N GLU A 541 -11.62 6.75 45.01
CA GLU A 541 -10.93 7.76 45.84
C GLU A 541 -9.41 7.65 45.70
N THR A 542 -8.90 6.53 45.16
CA THR A 542 -7.48 6.24 44.99
C THR A 542 -7.13 5.98 43.52
N PHE A 543 -6.20 6.76 42.99
CA PHE A 543 -5.65 6.58 41.64
C PHE A 543 -4.84 5.28 41.57
N THR A 544 -5.32 4.30 40.82
CA THR A 544 -4.75 2.95 40.79
C THR A 544 -3.94 2.70 39.53
N VAL A 545 -2.64 2.45 39.70
CA VAL A 545 -1.74 2.00 38.64
C VAL A 545 -1.71 0.47 38.66
N LEU A 546 -1.93 -0.17 37.51
CA LEU A 546 -2.01 -1.62 37.39
C LEU A 546 -0.89 -2.16 36.49
N PHE A 547 -0.30 -3.27 36.92
CA PHE A 547 0.48 -4.16 36.07
C PHE A 547 0.01 -5.60 36.28
N VAL A 548 -0.14 -6.35 35.19
CA VAL A 548 -0.54 -7.76 35.22
C VAL A 548 0.51 -8.60 34.49
N GLY A 549 1.11 -9.56 35.20
CA GLY A 549 2.12 -10.45 34.65
C GLY A 549 2.95 -11.12 35.75
N ARG A 550 3.64 -12.21 35.39
CA ARG A 550 4.56 -12.91 36.31
C ARG A 550 5.57 -11.94 36.94
N VAL A 551 5.89 -12.14 38.21
CA VAL A 551 6.93 -11.35 38.92
C VAL A 551 8.29 -11.95 38.60
N VAL A 552 8.88 -11.50 37.50
CA VAL A 552 10.18 -11.93 36.97
C VAL A 552 10.94 -10.74 36.38
N ARG A 553 12.27 -10.77 36.39
CA ARG A 553 13.12 -9.62 35.97
C ARG A 553 12.74 -9.03 34.61
N SER A 554 12.45 -9.88 33.62
CA SER A 554 12.09 -9.46 32.25
C SER A 554 10.79 -8.64 32.16
N LYS A 555 10.01 -8.53 33.24
CA LYS A 555 8.77 -7.75 33.32
C LYS A 555 8.94 -6.38 33.99
N GLY A 556 10.14 -6.06 34.49
CA GLY A 556 10.53 -4.70 34.89
C GLY A 556 9.81 -4.13 36.12
N GLN A 557 9.27 -4.96 37.01
CA GLN A 557 8.58 -4.50 38.22
C GLN A 557 9.46 -3.63 39.13
N CYS A 558 10.76 -3.91 39.24
CA CYS A 558 11.67 -3.04 40.00
C CYS A 558 11.66 -1.60 39.48
N ASP A 559 11.70 -1.40 38.17
CA ASP A 559 11.66 -0.06 37.56
C ASP A 559 10.30 0.58 37.74
N LEU A 560 9.21 -0.18 37.55
CA LEU A 560 7.87 0.32 37.79
C LEU A 560 7.65 0.79 39.24
N VAL A 561 8.20 0.05 40.22
CA VAL A 561 8.15 0.45 41.63
C VAL A 561 8.93 1.76 41.86
N ARG A 562 10.12 1.91 41.26
CA ARG A 562 10.91 3.17 41.37
C ARG A 562 10.14 4.35 40.77
N SER A 563 9.62 4.20 39.56
CA SER A 563 8.82 5.23 38.88
C SER A 563 7.56 5.58 39.65
N PHE A 564 6.85 4.57 40.17
CA PHE A 564 5.65 4.79 40.97
C PHE A 564 5.95 5.46 42.31
N ALA A 565 7.06 5.12 42.97
CA ALA A 565 7.47 5.75 44.21
C ALA A 565 7.63 7.27 44.01
N GLU A 566 8.34 7.68 42.96
CA GLU A 566 8.48 9.09 42.59
C GLU A 566 7.14 9.75 42.28
N PHE A 567 6.30 9.09 41.47
CA PHE A 567 4.95 9.57 41.16
C PHE A 567 4.14 9.78 42.46
N SER A 568 4.23 8.85 43.40
CA SER A 568 3.48 8.89 44.66
C SER A 568 3.93 9.98 45.63
N TYR A 569 5.13 10.56 45.44
CA TYR A 569 5.59 11.72 46.20
C TYR A 569 5.18 13.03 45.56
N ARG A 570 4.99 13.06 44.23
CA ARG A 570 4.61 14.25 43.47
C ARG A 570 3.10 14.41 43.32
N TYR A 571 2.35 13.32 43.43
CA TYR A 571 0.90 13.30 43.28
C TYR A 571 0.21 13.43 44.65
N ASP A 572 -0.51 14.53 44.85
CA ASP A 572 -1.10 14.91 46.15
C ASP A 572 -2.34 14.08 46.55
N GLU A 573 -3.00 13.44 45.58
CA GLU A 573 -4.19 12.63 45.82
C GLU A 573 -3.82 11.17 46.19
N PRO A 574 -4.70 10.42 46.88
CA PRO A 574 -4.44 9.02 47.19
C PRO A 574 -4.12 8.21 45.93
N CYS A 575 -3.03 7.44 45.96
CA CYS A 575 -2.60 6.60 44.84
C CYS A 575 -2.03 5.26 45.31
N GLN A 576 -2.15 4.24 44.47
CA GLN A 576 -1.61 2.91 44.70
C GLN A 576 -1.09 2.25 43.42
N LEU A 577 -0.16 1.31 43.57
CA LEU A 577 0.32 0.42 42.51
C LEU A 577 -0.06 -1.02 42.85
N VAL A 578 -0.70 -1.71 41.91
CA VAL A 578 -1.11 -3.10 42.05
C VAL A 578 -0.34 -3.94 41.05
N LEU A 579 0.47 -4.87 41.57
CA LEU A 579 1.23 -5.85 40.81
C LEU A 579 0.53 -7.20 40.91
N VAL A 580 -0.20 -7.58 39.85
CA VAL A 580 -0.94 -8.83 39.77
C VAL A 580 -0.10 -9.89 39.06
N GLY A 581 0.14 -11.01 39.72
CA GLY A 581 0.85 -12.15 39.14
C GLY A 581 1.70 -12.94 40.14
N LYS A 582 1.98 -14.19 39.79
CA LYS A 582 2.76 -15.12 40.60
C LYS A 582 4.26 -14.93 40.42
N ALA A 583 5.05 -15.14 41.47
CA ALA A 583 6.51 -15.31 41.37
C ALA A 583 6.87 -16.78 41.09
N GLU A 584 7.87 -17.03 40.25
CA GLU A 584 8.31 -18.40 39.92
C GLU A 584 9.20 -19.01 41.02
N LYS A 585 9.22 -20.36 41.07
CA LYS A 585 10.13 -21.10 41.97
C LYS A 585 11.56 -20.90 41.47
N GLY A 586 12.34 -20.07 42.16
CA GLY A 586 13.69 -19.65 41.77
C GLY A 586 13.84 -18.12 41.75
N GLU A 587 12.75 -17.41 41.44
CA GLU A 587 12.66 -15.94 41.41
C GLU A 587 12.30 -15.33 42.78
N ASN A 588 12.42 -16.11 43.85
CA ASN A 588 12.26 -15.60 45.21
C ASN A 588 13.25 -14.46 45.50
N ASP A 589 14.41 -14.46 44.84
CA ASP A 589 15.42 -13.42 44.96
C ASP A 589 14.97 -12.12 44.28
N TYR A 590 14.34 -12.19 43.10
CA TYR A 590 13.79 -11.01 42.43
C TYR A 590 12.56 -10.46 43.13
N LEU A 591 11.64 -11.31 43.61
CA LEU A 591 10.52 -10.84 44.45
C LEU A 591 11.05 -10.14 45.73
N SER A 592 12.14 -10.65 46.31
CA SER A 592 12.81 -10.01 47.44
C SER A 592 13.45 -8.68 47.04
N GLU A 593 14.05 -8.58 45.85
CA GLU A 593 14.55 -7.32 45.28
C GLU A 593 13.42 -6.29 45.14
N VAL A 594 12.29 -6.67 44.54
CA VAL A 594 11.09 -5.81 44.43
C VAL A 594 10.65 -5.33 45.82
N LYS A 595 10.51 -6.23 46.79
CA LYS A 595 10.13 -5.87 48.18
C LYS A 595 11.15 -4.96 48.86
N ASN A 596 12.44 -5.17 48.62
CA ASN A 596 13.51 -4.33 49.15
C ASN A 596 13.46 -2.91 48.59
N ILE A 597 13.16 -2.77 47.28
CA ILE A 597 12.95 -1.46 46.65
C ILE A 597 11.71 -0.77 47.25
N ILE A 598 10.59 -1.48 47.40
CA ILE A 598 9.37 -0.93 48.04
C ILE A 598 9.72 -0.36 49.42
N LYS A 599 10.52 -1.10 50.20
CA LYS A 599 10.99 -0.68 51.53
C LYS A 599 11.98 0.49 51.48
N SER A 600 12.93 0.49 50.54
CA SER A 600 13.92 1.57 50.43
C SER A 600 13.27 2.91 50.09
N PHE A 601 12.20 2.87 49.29
CA PHE A 601 11.38 4.03 48.96
C PHE A 601 10.23 4.27 49.97
N ARG A 602 10.11 3.49 51.06
CA ARG A 602 9.07 3.72 52.10
C ARG A 602 7.64 3.83 51.54
N VAL A 603 7.31 3.01 50.54
CA VAL A 603 6.00 3.00 49.84
C VAL A 603 5.21 1.71 50.08
N GLU A 604 5.51 0.98 51.16
CA GLU A 604 4.85 -0.29 51.52
C GLU A 604 3.33 -0.16 51.63
N GLY A 605 2.84 0.99 52.12
CA GLY A 605 1.40 1.27 52.25
C GLY A 605 0.70 1.64 50.94
N LYS A 606 1.44 1.77 49.83
CA LYS A 606 0.91 2.18 48.52
C LYS A 606 1.07 1.11 47.43
N ILE A 607 1.69 -0.03 47.72
CA ILE A 607 2.00 -1.06 46.72
C ILE A 607 1.44 -2.42 47.15
N ILE A 608 0.64 -3.04 46.29
CA ILE A 608 -0.01 -4.33 46.53
C ILE A 608 0.56 -5.36 45.56
N ILE A 609 1.12 -6.46 46.09
CA ILE A 609 1.53 -7.63 45.30
C ILE A 609 0.55 -8.76 45.60
N THR A 610 -0.32 -9.10 44.66
CA THR A 610 -1.47 -9.99 44.92
C THR A 610 -1.15 -11.48 44.79
N GLY A 611 -0.13 -11.83 44.00
CA GLY A 611 0.07 -13.21 43.56
C GLY A 611 -0.82 -13.57 42.37
N GLN A 612 -1.08 -14.87 42.17
CA GLN A 612 -2.09 -15.31 41.21
C GLN A 612 -3.48 -15.08 41.79
N VAL A 613 -4.37 -14.42 41.04
CA VAL A 613 -5.75 -14.12 41.44
C VAL A 613 -6.74 -14.89 40.57
N SER A 614 -8.03 -14.94 40.95
CA SER A 614 -9.08 -15.50 40.10
C SER A 614 -9.41 -14.56 38.92
N ASP A 615 -10.14 -15.06 37.93
CA ASP A 615 -10.58 -14.24 36.79
C ASP A 615 -11.49 -13.09 37.26
N GLU A 616 -12.34 -13.34 38.25
CA GLU A 616 -13.23 -12.33 38.85
C GLU A 616 -12.42 -11.21 39.54
N ASP A 617 -11.42 -11.58 40.33
CA ASP A 617 -10.53 -10.62 40.99
C ASP A 617 -9.69 -9.84 39.97
N LEU A 618 -9.22 -10.50 38.89
CA LEU A 618 -8.48 -9.84 37.82
C LEU A 618 -9.34 -8.79 37.12
N ILE A 619 -10.59 -9.14 36.78
CA ILE A 619 -11.56 -8.20 36.20
C ILE A 619 -11.79 -7.01 37.14
N GLU A 620 -11.89 -7.26 38.43
CA GLU A 620 -12.08 -6.21 39.43
C GLU A 620 -10.87 -5.26 39.53
N TRP A 621 -9.65 -5.78 39.40
CA TRP A 621 -8.46 -4.93 39.31
C TRP A 621 -8.44 -4.06 38.05
N TYR A 622 -8.83 -4.61 36.90
CA TYR A 622 -8.97 -3.81 35.67
C TYR A 622 -10.06 -2.75 35.78
N ARG A 623 -11.19 -3.03 36.45
CA ARG A 623 -12.22 -2.02 36.72
C ARG A 623 -11.73 -0.90 37.62
N LYS A 624 -10.89 -1.23 38.60
CA LYS A 624 -10.34 -0.26 39.56
C LYS A 624 -9.18 0.56 39.00
N ALA A 625 -8.51 0.08 37.96
CA ALA A 625 -7.33 0.70 37.41
C ALA A 625 -7.65 2.01 36.67
N ASP A 626 -6.87 3.05 36.95
CA ASP A 626 -6.91 4.33 36.24
C ASP A 626 -5.82 4.41 35.16
N LEU A 627 -4.79 3.57 35.27
CA LEU A 627 -3.64 3.52 34.36
C LEU A 627 -3.01 2.13 34.40
N TYR A 628 -2.76 1.54 33.23
CA TYR A 628 -1.96 0.33 33.09
C TYR A 628 -0.53 0.71 32.64
N VAL A 629 0.51 0.25 33.35
CA VAL A 629 1.91 0.55 33.00
C VAL A 629 2.70 -0.74 32.83
N SER A 630 3.33 -0.93 31.66
CA SER A 630 4.25 -2.04 31.40
C SER A 630 5.68 -1.56 31.21
N MET A 631 6.59 -2.08 32.03
CA MET A 631 8.04 -1.84 31.96
C MET A 631 8.80 -3.08 31.46
N SER A 632 8.11 -3.99 30.77
CA SER A 632 8.71 -5.23 30.27
C SER A 632 9.92 -4.97 29.38
N GLU A 633 10.91 -5.87 29.47
CA GLU A 633 12.09 -5.90 28.60
C GLU A 633 11.87 -6.78 27.38
N HIS A 634 10.86 -7.64 27.45
CA HIS A 634 10.50 -8.57 26.38
C HIS A 634 9.01 -8.96 26.40
N GLU A 635 8.34 -8.84 25.26
CA GLU A 635 6.96 -9.28 25.05
C GLU A 635 6.74 -9.82 23.63
N GLY A 636 6.29 -11.07 23.52
CA GLY A 636 5.88 -11.67 22.24
C GLY A 636 4.53 -11.15 21.73
N PHE A 637 3.63 -10.75 22.65
CA PHE A 637 2.30 -10.22 22.32
C PHE A 637 1.70 -9.33 23.42
N CYS A 638 1.79 -9.71 24.70
CA CYS A 638 1.25 -8.97 25.85
C CYS A 638 -0.31 -8.89 25.92
N VAL A 639 -0.96 -10.03 26.19
CA VAL A 639 -2.43 -10.12 26.41
C VAL A 639 -2.99 -9.12 27.42
N PRO A 640 -2.34 -8.85 28.58
CA PRO A 640 -2.82 -7.87 29.56
C PRO A 640 -3.10 -6.47 29.02
N MET A 641 -2.46 -6.07 27.93
CA MET A 641 -2.73 -4.78 27.29
C MET A 641 -4.08 -4.78 26.57
N LEU A 642 -4.47 -5.90 25.94
CA LEU A 642 -5.79 -6.02 25.32
C LEU A 642 -6.91 -6.06 26.37
N GLU A 643 -6.65 -6.67 27.53
CA GLU A 643 -7.53 -6.63 28.70
C GLU A 643 -7.68 -5.19 29.23
N ALA A 644 -6.58 -4.43 29.32
CA ALA A 644 -6.62 -2.99 29.66
C ALA A 644 -7.43 -2.18 28.64
N MET A 645 -7.25 -2.42 27.34
CA MET A 645 -8.04 -1.78 26.29
C MET A 645 -9.54 -2.10 26.43
N ALA A 646 -9.89 -3.36 26.68
CA ALA A 646 -11.27 -3.80 26.87
C ALA A 646 -11.93 -3.13 28.09
N ALA A 647 -11.15 -2.89 29.14
CA ALA A 647 -11.58 -2.18 30.34
C ALA A 647 -11.59 -0.65 30.18
N ASN A 648 -11.14 -0.10 29.04
CA ASN A 648 -10.93 1.34 28.82
C ASN A 648 -9.93 1.98 29.79
N VAL A 649 -8.92 1.22 30.22
CA VAL A 649 -7.81 1.71 31.04
C VAL A 649 -6.72 2.25 30.10
N PRO A 650 -6.27 3.51 30.24
CA PRO A 650 -5.19 4.04 29.41
C PRO A 650 -3.88 3.28 29.69
N ILE A 651 -3.09 3.05 28.63
CA ILE A 651 -1.87 2.24 28.69
C ILE A 651 -0.63 3.10 28.45
N LEU A 652 0.37 2.93 29.31
CA LEU A 652 1.75 3.33 29.06
C LEU A 652 2.64 2.08 29.01
N ALA A 653 3.50 1.95 28.00
CA ALA A 653 4.35 0.77 27.87
C ALA A 653 5.73 1.08 27.28
N PHE A 654 6.77 0.41 27.74
CA PHE A 654 8.10 0.51 27.14
C PHE A 654 8.14 -0.23 25.77
N PRO A 655 8.71 0.35 24.69
CA PRO A 655 8.56 -0.15 23.31
C PRO A 655 9.47 -1.34 23.00
N VAL A 656 9.15 -2.52 23.55
CA VAL A 656 9.88 -3.78 23.30
C VAL A 656 9.02 -4.82 22.60
N GLY A 657 9.64 -5.68 21.80
CA GLY A 657 8.97 -6.78 21.11
C GLY A 657 7.73 -6.33 20.34
N ALA A 658 6.59 -6.97 20.61
CA ALA A 658 5.33 -6.68 19.93
C ALA A 658 4.56 -5.46 20.46
N ILE A 659 4.99 -4.83 21.56
CA ILE A 659 4.26 -3.73 22.23
C ILE A 659 3.93 -2.57 21.27
N PRO A 660 4.87 -2.04 20.45
CA PRO A 660 4.57 -0.93 19.56
C PRO A 660 3.47 -1.26 18.55
N TRP A 661 3.45 -2.50 18.03
CA TRP A 661 2.43 -2.95 17.10
C TRP A 661 1.07 -3.15 17.77
N VAL A 662 1.04 -3.64 19.02
CA VAL A 662 -0.21 -3.79 19.78
C VAL A 662 -0.86 -2.44 20.06
N LEU A 663 -0.09 -1.40 20.39
CA LEU A 663 -0.63 -0.05 20.67
C LEU A 663 -0.87 0.80 19.44
N ALA A 664 -0.13 0.56 18.35
CA ALA A 664 -0.18 1.30 17.08
C ALA A 664 0.09 2.82 17.16
N ASN A 665 0.42 3.37 18.33
CA ASN A 665 0.61 4.80 18.56
C ASN A 665 1.74 5.08 19.59
N ASP A 666 2.61 6.02 19.28
CA ASP A 666 3.84 6.36 20.01
C ASP A 666 3.61 7.06 21.34
N TYR A 667 2.52 7.82 21.45
CA TYR A 667 2.35 8.66 22.63
C TYR A 667 2.02 7.84 23.89
N GLN A 668 1.64 6.58 23.71
CA GLN A 668 1.52 5.57 24.75
C GLN A 668 2.87 4.89 25.07
N LEU A 669 3.88 5.05 24.20
CA LEU A 669 5.19 4.43 24.35
C LEU A 669 6.11 5.27 25.25
N LEU A 670 6.68 4.61 26.25
CA LEU A 670 7.66 5.19 27.15
C LEU A 670 9.02 5.25 26.45
N LYS A 671 9.51 6.45 26.15
CA LYS A 671 10.81 6.65 25.46
C LYS A 671 12.02 6.35 26.34
N SER A 672 11.82 6.24 27.64
CA SER A 672 12.87 6.00 28.63
C SER A 672 12.31 5.18 29.79
N ARG A 673 13.19 4.38 30.42
CA ARG A 673 12.89 3.64 31.67
C ARG A 673 13.31 4.40 32.93
N GLU A 674 13.89 5.60 32.78
CA GLU A 674 14.29 6.42 33.92
C GLU A 674 13.07 6.74 34.79
N PRO A 675 13.15 6.53 36.13
CA PRO A 675 12.03 6.72 37.05
C PRO A 675 11.34 8.08 36.90
N GLU A 676 12.12 9.15 36.77
CA GLU A 676 11.66 10.53 36.61
C GLU A 676 10.81 10.73 35.37
N TYR A 677 11.22 10.15 34.23
CA TYR A 677 10.50 10.25 32.97
C TYR A 677 9.16 9.52 33.03
N VAL A 678 9.17 8.29 33.56
CA VAL A 678 7.96 7.48 33.69
C VAL A 678 7.00 8.12 34.68
N CYS A 679 7.51 8.66 35.79
CA CYS A 679 6.75 9.45 36.75
C CYS A 679 6.03 10.64 36.08
N GLU A 680 6.73 11.44 35.27
CA GLU A 680 6.12 12.55 34.52
C GLU A 680 5.00 12.09 33.59
N LYS A 681 5.16 10.94 32.93
CA LYS A 681 4.12 10.35 32.09
C LYS A 681 2.91 9.90 32.89
N MET A 682 3.13 9.21 34.02
CA MET A 682 2.06 8.81 34.94
C MET A 682 1.33 10.04 35.49
N TYR A 683 2.06 11.08 35.87
CA TYR A 683 1.51 12.35 36.37
C TYR A 683 0.64 13.06 35.32
N ASN A 684 1.10 13.13 34.07
CA ASN A 684 0.30 13.69 32.99
C ASN A 684 -0.99 12.89 32.77
N ILE A 685 -0.96 11.55 32.79
CA ILE A 685 -2.19 10.74 32.70
C ILE A 685 -3.11 11.01 33.90
N ALA A 686 -2.58 11.08 35.12
CA ALA A 686 -3.37 11.30 36.33
C ALA A 686 -4.08 12.66 36.34
N THR A 687 -3.42 13.70 35.80
CA THR A 687 -3.91 15.10 35.88
C THR A 687 -4.56 15.60 34.59
N ASN A 688 -4.27 15.02 33.43
CA ASN A 688 -4.75 15.47 32.13
C ASN A 688 -5.85 14.56 31.56
N LYS A 689 -7.10 14.99 31.73
CA LYS A 689 -8.27 14.26 31.21
C LYS A 689 -8.26 14.12 29.67
N GLN A 690 -7.82 15.15 28.94
CA GLN A 690 -7.80 15.11 27.47
C GLN A 690 -6.82 14.06 26.95
N GLU A 691 -5.64 13.94 27.59
CA GLU A 691 -4.66 12.93 27.19
C GLU A 691 -5.16 11.50 27.48
N ARG A 692 -5.86 11.30 28.61
CA ARG A 692 -6.51 10.01 28.89
C ARG A 692 -7.55 9.65 27.84
N GLU A 693 -8.44 10.58 27.50
CA GLU A 693 -9.50 10.37 26.50
C GLU A 693 -8.90 10.08 25.13
N ARG A 694 -7.82 10.77 24.75
CA ARG A 694 -7.09 10.53 23.50
C ARG A 694 -6.51 9.11 23.42
N ILE A 695 -5.86 8.66 24.49
CA ILE A 695 -5.31 7.30 24.59
C ILE A 695 -6.41 6.25 24.51
N ILE A 696 -7.50 6.43 25.27
CA ILE A 696 -8.63 5.49 25.27
C ILE A 696 -9.29 5.40 23.89
N GLU A 697 -9.46 6.52 23.18
CA GLU A 697 -10.07 6.51 21.86
C GLU A 697 -9.22 5.76 20.83
N SER A 698 -7.90 5.95 20.86
CA SER A 698 -7.00 5.16 20.03
C SER A 698 -7.05 3.68 20.38
N GLN A 699 -7.02 3.33 21.67
CA GLN A 699 -7.15 1.95 22.12
C GLN A 699 -8.45 1.30 21.65
N LYS A 700 -9.57 2.03 21.62
CA LYS A 700 -10.85 1.55 21.07
C LYS A 700 -10.80 1.28 19.57
N GLN A 701 -10.06 2.09 18.81
CA GLN A 701 -9.88 1.82 17.38
C GLN A 701 -8.98 0.59 17.18
N GLN A 702 -7.94 0.47 17.99
CA GLN A 702 -6.95 -0.58 17.86
C GLN A 702 -7.50 -1.96 18.30
N ILE A 703 -8.31 -2.02 19.36
CA ILE A 703 -8.92 -3.27 19.83
C ILE A 703 -9.84 -3.92 18.78
N GLU A 704 -10.40 -3.14 17.84
CA GLU A 704 -11.17 -3.65 16.71
C GLU A 704 -10.38 -4.61 15.83
N ASN A 705 -9.04 -4.52 15.81
CA ASN A 705 -8.17 -5.41 15.04
C ASN A 705 -7.95 -6.77 15.69
N PHE A 706 -8.35 -6.92 16.96
CA PHE A 706 -8.18 -8.14 17.75
C PHE A 706 -9.50 -8.87 18.03
N LYS A 707 -10.62 -8.37 17.51
CA LYS A 707 -11.94 -9.00 17.63
C LYS A 707 -11.98 -10.41 17.05
N ILE A 708 -12.72 -11.30 17.71
CA ILE A 708 -12.80 -12.72 17.36
C ILE A 708 -13.22 -12.96 15.91
N ILE A 709 -14.09 -12.13 15.34
CA ILE A 709 -14.57 -12.26 13.96
C ILE A 709 -13.41 -12.12 12.96
N LYS A 710 -12.55 -11.10 13.16
CA LYS A 710 -11.38 -10.88 12.31
C LYS A 710 -10.36 -11.99 12.51
N MET A 711 -10.16 -12.46 13.74
CA MET A 711 -9.22 -13.54 14.04
C MET A 711 -9.66 -14.87 13.42
N ARG A 712 -10.97 -15.17 13.49
CA ARG A 712 -11.59 -16.32 12.84
C ARG A 712 -11.40 -16.27 11.33
N GLU A 713 -11.60 -15.12 10.71
CA GLU A 713 -11.37 -14.91 9.28
C GLU A 713 -9.90 -15.16 8.90
N LYS A 714 -8.96 -14.59 9.66
CA LYS A 714 -7.52 -14.80 9.43
C LYS A 714 -7.11 -16.27 9.56
N LEU A 715 -7.54 -16.94 10.63
CA LEU A 715 -7.29 -18.37 10.83
C LEU A 715 -7.91 -19.20 9.70
N SER A 716 -9.12 -18.84 9.29
CA SER A 716 -9.82 -19.53 8.20
C SER A 716 -9.05 -19.42 6.88
N ASN A 717 -8.67 -18.19 6.52
CA ASN A 717 -7.92 -17.92 5.29
C ASN A 717 -6.58 -18.65 5.29
N TYR A 718 -5.87 -18.62 6.41
CA TYR A 718 -4.56 -19.26 6.53
C TYR A 718 -4.63 -20.80 6.42
N LEU A 719 -5.60 -21.44 7.06
CA LEU A 719 -5.80 -22.89 6.90
C LEU A 719 -6.16 -23.23 5.44
N GLY A 720 -6.99 -22.41 4.78
CA GLY A 720 -7.26 -22.53 3.34
C GLY A 720 -6.02 -22.26 2.46
N GLU A 721 -5.08 -21.44 2.92
CA GLU A 721 -3.77 -21.25 2.31
C GLU A 721 -2.90 -22.50 2.39
N CYS A 722 -2.96 -23.20 3.53
CA CYS A 722 -2.28 -24.48 3.73
C CYS A 722 -2.96 -25.67 3.02
N GLY A 723 -4.05 -25.44 2.27
CA GLY A 723 -4.77 -26.49 1.54
C GLY A 723 -5.75 -27.30 2.41
N ILE A 724 -6.17 -26.76 3.56
CA ILE A 724 -7.12 -27.39 4.47
C ILE A 724 -8.52 -26.82 4.20
N ARG A 725 -9.47 -27.69 3.87
CA ARG A 725 -10.82 -27.30 3.46
C ARG A 725 -11.71 -26.96 4.64
N ILE A 726 -12.01 -25.69 4.85
CA ILE A 726 -12.99 -25.29 5.88
C ILE A 726 -14.39 -25.49 5.33
N PHE A 727 -15.21 -26.25 6.07
CA PHE A 727 -16.63 -26.36 5.79
C PHE A 727 -17.33 -25.10 6.34
N PRO A 728 -17.88 -24.22 5.48
CA PRO A 728 -18.66 -23.11 5.97
C PRO A 728 -19.88 -23.63 6.73
N GLU A 729 -20.05 -23.14 7.96
CA GLU A 729 -21.21 -23.27 8.86
C GLU A 729 -22.32 -24.24 8.40
N SER A 730 -22.19 -25.53 8.69
CA SER A 730 -23.34 -26.44 8.78
C SER A 730 -23.85 -26.45 10.22
N ASN A 731 -24.53 -25.38 10.66
CA ASN A 731 -25.52 -25.32 11.77
C ASN A 731 -25.77 -23.90 12.32
N ASN A 732 -25.93 -22.88 11.46
CA ASN A 732 -26.62 -21.66 11.87
C ASN A 732 -28.07 -21.72 11.36
N SER A 733 -28.99 -22.14 12.23
CA SER A 733 -30.43 -22.13 11.99
C SER A 733 -31.04 -20.72 11.88
N ASN A 734 -30.22 -19.66 11.88
CA ASN A 734 -30.66 -18.26 11.85
C ASN A 734 -30.11 -17.43 10.67
N LEU A 735 -29.39 -18.01 9.71
CA LEU A 735 -29.05 -17.29 8.48
C LEU A 735 -30.25 -17.29 7.53
N ILE A 736 -30.92 -16.14 7.42
CA ILE A 736 -32.03 -15.95 6.47
C ILE A 736 -31.44 -16.02 5.05
N ARG A 737 -31.67 -17.13 4.36
CA ARG A 737 -31.24 -17.29 2.96
C ARG A 737 -32.07 -16.36 2.05
N PRO A 738 -31.46 -15.70 1.06
CA PRO A 738 -32.20 -14.97 0.05
C PRO A 738 -33.28 -15.84 -0.61
N HIS A 739 -34.50 -15.30 -0.65
CA HIS A 739 -35.64 -15.97 -1.28
C HIS A 739 -35.66 -15.72 -2.79
N ALA A 740 -35.26 -14.52 -3.24
CA ALA A 740 -35.31 -14.11 -4.64
C ALA A 740 -34.13 -13.21 -5.03
N TYR A 741 -33.73 -13.29 -6.30
CA TYR A 741 -32.66 -12.46 -6.87
C TYR A 741 -33.17 -11.72 -8.11
N THR A 742 -32.84 -10.44 -8.21
CA THR A 742 -33.09 -9.61 -9.40
C THR A 742 -31.75 -9.09 -9.92
N ILE A 743 -31.47 -9.29 -11.20
CA ILE A 743 -30.27 -8.75 -11.86
C ILE A 743 -30.68 -7.60 -12.77
N ALA A 744 -30.10 -6.42 -12.53
CA ALA A 744 -30.37 -5.22 -13.30
C ALA A 744 -29.13 -4.77 -14.09
N GLY A 745 -29.27 -4.61 -15.40
CA GLY A 745 -28.20 -4.16 -16.26
C GLY A 745 -28.42 -4.57 -17.71
N HIS A 746 -27.39 -4.39 -18.53
CA HIS A 746 -27.43 -4.81 -19.92
C HIS A 746 -27.46 -6.34 -20.06
N ILE A 747 -28.24 -6.85 -21.00
CA ILE A 747 -28.26 -8.28 -21.34
C ILE A 747 -28.20 -8.53 -22.85
N ASN A 748 -28.30 -7.49 -23.68
CA ASN A 748 -28.22 -7.63 -25.12
C ASN A 748 -26.77 -7.59 -25.63
N GLY A 749 -26.49 -8.31 -26.73
CA GLY A 749 -25.20 -8.28 -27.41
C GLY A 749 -24.07 -9.12 -26.78
N SER A 750 -22.86 -8.93 -27.31
CA SER A 750 -21.69 -9.80 -27.11
C SER A 750 -20.56 -9.18 -26.29
N TYR A 751 -20.75 -8.01 -25.70
CA TYR A 751 -19.75 -7.40 -24.82
C TYR A 751 -19.83 -7.96 -23.40
N SER A 752 -18.73 -7.80 -22.66
CA SER A 752 -18.49 -8.51 -21.39
C SER A 752 -19.56 -8.29 -20.32
N LEU A 753 -20.05 -7.06 -20.14
CA LEU A 753 -21.04 -6.75 -19.10
C LEU A 753 -22.36 -7.52 -19.32
N ALA A 754 -22.82 -7.57 -20.57
CA ALA A 754 -24.02 -8.30 -20.95
C ALA A 754 -23.84 -9.82 -20.78
N ILE A 755 -22.66 -10.35 -21.12
CA ILE A 755 -22.32 -11.75 -20.87
C ILE A 755 -22.37 -12.06 -19.37
N VAL A 756 -21.72 -11.24 -18.54
CA VAL A 756 -21.67 -11.43 -17.07
C VAL A 756 -23.08 -11.45 -16.49
N ASN A 757 -23.95 -10.51 -16.87
CA ASN A 757 -25.34 -10.48 -16.38
C ASN A 757 -26.13 -11.74 -16.74
N ARG A 758 -26.05 -12.18 -18.01
CA ARG A 758 -26.73 -13.41 -18.45
C ARG A 758 -26.21 -14.63 -17.69
N GLN A 759 -24.90 -14.74 -17.50
CA GLN A 759 -24.31 -15.92 -16.87
C GLN A 759 -24.55 -15.98 -15.35
N ILE A 760 -24.49 -14.84 -14.64
CA ILE A 760 -24.90 -14.78 -13.23
C ILE A 760 -26.38 -15.17 -13.09
N ALA A 761 -27.25 -14.67 -13.98
CA ALA A 761 -28.68 -15.03 -13.95
C ALA A 761 -28.90 -16.53 -14.12
N MET A 762 -28.27 -17.13 -15.14
CA MET A 762 -28.38 -18.56 -15.42
C MET A 762 -27.79 -19.41 -14.29
N ALA A 763 -26.69 -18.99 -13.68
CA ALA A 763 -26.06 -19.72 -12.58
C ALA A 763 -26.89 -19.66 -11.29
N LEU A 764 -27.43 -18.49 -10.95
CA LEU A 764 -28.35 -18.34 -9.83
C LEU A 764 -29.65 -19.12 -10.06
N GLU A 765 -30.19 -19.13 -11.29
CA GLU A 765 -31.42 -19.87 -11.62
C GLU A 765 -31.20 -21.39 -11.53
N ARG A 766 -30.03 -21.89 -11.95
CA ARG A 766 -29.67 -23.31 -11.73
C ARG A 766 -29.64 -23.69 -10.26
N LYS A 767 -29.19 -22.77 -9.40
CA LYS A 767 -29.07 -23.01 -7.94
C LYS A 767 -30.37 -22.77 -7.19
N ASN A 768 -31.18 -21.82 -7.63
CA ASN A 768 -32.45 -21.42 -7.01
C ASN A 768 -33.57 -21.37 -8.07
N PRO A 769 -34.01 -22.53 -8.60
CA PRO A 769 -34.99 -22.55 -9.69
C PRO A 769 -36.26 -21.78 -9.36
N GLY A 770 -36.72 -20.96 -10.31
CA GLY A 770 -37.95 -20.20 -10.18
C GLY A 770 -37.82 -18.86 -9.47
N LYS A 771 -36.66 -18.53 -8.88
CA LYS A 771 -36.48 -17.39 -7.97
C LYS A 771 -35.74 -16.19 -8.56
N ILE A 772 -35.34 -16.26 -9.82
CA ILE A 772 -34.51 -15.23 -10.47
C ILE A 772 -35.36 -14.38 -11.42
N SER A 773 -35.12 -13.08 -11.40
CA SER A 773 -35.64 -12.11 -12.38
C SER A 773 -34.49 -11.30 -12.99
N ILE A 774 -34.67 -10.87 -14.22
CA ILE A 774 -33.75 -9.97 -14.92
C ILE A 774 -34.51 -8.71 -15.32
N PHE A 775 -33.96 -7.55 -15.00
CA PHE A 775 -34.45 -6.27 -15.47
C PHE A 775 -33.44 -5.65 -16.46
N PRO A 776 -33.70 -5.72 -17.78
CA PRO A 776 -32.80 -5.20 -18.79
C PRO A 776 -32.80 -3.67 -18.81
N TYR A 777 -31.61 -3.08 -18.78
CA TYR A 777 -31.40 -1.66 -19.06
C TYR A 777 -30.65 -1.55 -20.38
N GLU A 778 -31.31 -1.05 -21.43
CA GLU A 778 -30.72 -0.86 -22.77
C GLU A 778 -30.98 0.58 -23.25
N GLU A 779 -30.09 1.14 -24.07
CA GLU A 779 -30.18 2.55 -24.51
C GLU A 779 -31.35 2.84 -25.46
N SER A 780 -32.05 1.83 -25.96
CA SER A 780 -33.25 1.99 -26.80
C SER A 780 -34.37 1.01 -26.40
N VAL A 781 -35.56 1.55 -26.15
CA VAL A 781 -36.77 0.83 -25.69
C VAL A 781 -37.35 -0.12 -26.76
N GLN A 782 -36.79 -0.12 -27.97
CA GLN A 782 -37.31 -0.83 -29.15
C GLN A 782 -36.43 -2.02 -29.62
N GLN A 783 -35.38 -2.41 -28.89
CA GLN A 783 -34.53 -3.51 -29.33
C GLN A 783 -35.15 -4.89 -29.09
N SER A 784 -35.16 -5.68 -30.16
CA SER A 784 -35.34 -7.12 -30.10
C SER A 784 -34.09 -7.79 -29.54
N PHE A 785 -34.26 -8.77 -28.66
CA PHE A 785 -33.17 -9.57 -28.06
C PHE A 785 -32.51 -10.55 -29.06
N HIS A 786 -32.46 -10.20 -30.35
CA HIS A 786 -31.99 -11.06 -31.45
C HIS A 786 -30.48 -11.30 -31.42
N ASP A 787 -29.70 -10.46 -30.74
CA ASP A 787 -28.24 -10.59 -30.65
C ASP A 787 -27.78 -11.53 -29.52
N ILE A 788 -28.73 -12.12 -28.78
CA ILE A 788 -28.45 -13.11 -27.74
C ILE A 788 -28.38 -14.49 -28.39
N PRO A 789 -27.32 -15.29 -28.14
CA PRO A 789 -27.21 -16.65 -28.67
C PRO A 789 -28.45 -17.49 -28.34
N GLY A 790 -28.98 -18.26 -29.31
CA GLY A 790 -30.28 -18.92 -29.19
C GLY A 790 -30.46 -19.84 -27.98
N GLU A 791 -29.40 -20.52 -27.52
CA GLU A 791 -29.44 -21.34 -26.30
C GLU A 791 -29.50 -20.48 -25.02
N GLU A 792 -28.71 -19.40 -24.94
CA GLU A 792 -28.77 -18.44 -23.84
C GLU A 792 -30.14 -17.74 -23.81
N TYR A 793 -30.64 -17.32 -24.97
CA TYR A 793 -31.94 -16.66 -25.10
C TYR A 793 -33.07 -17.52 -24.52
N ARG A 794 -33.09 -18.82 -24.83
CA ARG A 794 -34.08 -19.76 -24.27
C ARG A 794 -34.02 -19.85 -22.75
N CYS A 795 -32.83 -19.74 -22.16
CA CYS A 795 -32.65 -19.82 -20.71
C CYS A 795 -33.03 -18.52 -20.00
N ILE A 796 -32.68 -17.36 -20.57
CA ILE A 796 -32.90 -16.06 -19.92
C ILE A 796 -34.28 -15.48 -20.21
N PHE A 797 -34.89 -15.78 -21.36
CA PHE A 797 -36.16 -15.17 -21.79
C PHE A 797 -37.28 -15.36 -20.74
N PRO A 798 -37.43 -16.53 -20.10
CA PRO A 798 -38.41 -16.71 -19.01
C PRO A 798 -38.11 -15.89 -17.74
N LEU A 799 -36.89 -15.37 -17.58
CA LEU A 799 -36.45 -14.59 -16.42
C LEU A 799 -36.64 -13.09 -16.62
N ILE A 800 -36.75 -12.63 -17.88
CA ILE A 800 -36.87 -11.20 -18.21
C ILE A 800 -38.20 -10.65 -17.69
N ASN A 801 -38.12 -9.62 -16.85
CA ASN A 801 -39.25 -8.97 -16.19
C ASN A 801 -40.17 -9.96 -15.45
N LYS A 802 -39.63 -11.12 -15.05
CA LYS A 802 -40.38 -12.11 -14.29
C LYS A 802 -40.75 -11.53 -12.94
N THR A 803 -42.03 -11.60 -12.59
CA THR A 803 -42.46 -11.28 -11.23
C THR A 803 -42.14 -12.48 -10.33
N VAL A 804 -41.31 -12.27 -9.31
CA VAL A 804 -40.97 -13.30 -8.31
C VAL A 804 -41.72 -12.99 -7.02
N GLN A 805 -42.32 -14.01 -6.41
CA GLN A 805 -43.03 -13.86 -5.13
C GLN A 805 -42.05 -13.44 -4.02
N LYS A 806 -42.44 -12.47 -3.21
CA LYS A 806 -41.63 -11.94 -2.10
C LYS A 806 -41.98 -12.63 -0.78
N ASP A 807 -41.71 -13.93 -0.69
CA ASP A 807 -41.96 -14.72 0.53
C ASP A 807 -40.69 -14.82 1.42
N GLY A 808 -39.81 -13.81 1.35
CA GLY A 808 -38.56 -13.70 2.11
C GLY A 808 -37.66 -12.59 1.58
N ILE A 809 -36.37 -12.58 1.98
CA ILE A 809 -35.41 -11.53 1.59
C ILE A 809 -35.20 -11.55 0.08
N SER A 810 -35.35 -10.38 -0.54
CA SER A 810 -35.09 -10.14 -1.96
C SER A 810 -33.77 -9.38 -2.16
N VAL A 811 -32.94 -9.86 -3.09
CA VAL A 811 -31.62 -9.28 -3.40
C VAL A 811 -31.64 -8.69 -4.82
N LEU A 812 -31.23 -7.44 -4.95
CA LEU A 812 -31.01 -6.78 -6.23
C LEU A 812 -29.50 -6.67 -6.49
N ILE A 813 -29.04 -7.18 -7.63
CA ILE A 813 -27.66 -7.06 -8.12
C ILE A 813 -27.68 -6.15 -9.34
N VAL A 814 -27.04 -4.99 -9.24
CA VAL A 814 -26.94 -4.02 -10.33
C VAL A 814 -25.54 -4.07 -10.92
N ASN A 815 -25.44 -4.40 -12.20
CA ASN A 815 -24.18 -4.46 -12.94
C ASN A 815 -24.35 -3.72 -14.26
N HIS A 816 -24.03 -2.43 -14.23
CA HIS A 816 -24.28 -1.49 -15.32
C HIS A 816 -23.19 -0.42 -15.34
N PHE A 817 -22.81 0.02 -16.55
CA PHE A 817 -21.94 1.18 -16.75
C PHE A 817 -22.59 2.18 -17.71
N PRO A 818 -22.70 3.47 -17.35
CA PRO A 818 -22.28 4.09 -16.08
C PRO A 818 -23.05 3.52 -14.87
N PRO A 819 -22.49 3.57 -13.65
CA PRO A 819 -23.20 3.15 -12.44
C PRO A 819 -24.52 3.89 -12.27
N MET A 820 -25.57 3.17 -11.85
CA MET A 820 -26.92 3.73 -11.69
C MET A 820 -27.42 3.50 -10.27
N ALA A 821 -28.38 4.30 -9.83
CA ALA A 821 -29.14 4.06 -8.59
C ALA A 821 -30.54 3.61 -9.00
N VAL A 822 -30.84 2.32 -8.84
CA VAL A 822 -32.13 1.72 -9.16
C VAL A 822 -32.70 1.02 -7.93
N ASP A 823 -34.01 1.09 -7.77
CA ASP A 823 -34.72 0.48 -6.65
C ASP A 823 -35.97 -0.25 -7.14
N PHE A 824 -35.97 -1.57 -6.98
CA PHE A 824 -37.11 -2.46 -7.28
C PHE A 824 -37.83 -2.92 -6.00
N GLY A 825 -37.65 -2.17 -4.91
CA GLY A 825 -38.14 -2.53 -3.57
C GLY A 825 -37.46 -3.78 -3.03
N ALA A 826 -36.18 -3.97 -3.33
CA ALA A 826 -35.39 -5.09 -2.83
C ALA A 826 -34.87 -4.81 -1.42
N ASP A 827 -34.81 -5.82 -0.57
CA ASP A 827 -34.35 -5.70 0.81
C ASP A 827 -32.83 -5.47 0.87
N VAL A 828 -32.09 -6.13 -0.03
CA VAL A 828 -30.63 -6.00 -0.16
C VAL A 828 -30.29 -5.51 -1.56
N LYS A 829 -29.41 -4.50 -1.66
CA LYS A 829 -29.00 -3.88 -2.93
C LYS A 829 -27.49 -3.99 -3.05
N LEU A 830 -27.02 -4.68 -4.08
CA LEU A 830 -25.60 -4.92 -4.36
C LEU A 830 -25.24 -4.31 -5.71
N ALA A 831 -24.10 -3.62 -5.80
CA ALA A 831 -23.55 -3.18 -7.07
C ALA A 831 -22.37 -4.07 -7.45
N PHE A 832 -22.37 -4.64 -8.66
CA PHE A 832 -21.21 -5.30 -9.23
C PHE A 832 -20.42 -4.29 -10.06
N PHE A 833 -19.19 -4.01 -9.65
CA PHE A 833 -18.35 -3.00 -10.25
C PHE A 833 -17.00 -3.55 -10.72
N PHE A 834 -16.57 -3.08 -11.89
CA PHE A 834 -15.27 -3.38 -12.49
C PHE A 834 -14.52 -2.08 -12.67
N TRP A 835 -13.25 -2.05 -12.27
CA TRP A 835 -12.43 -0.86 -12.36
C TRP A 835 -10.99 -1.20 -12.70
N GLU A 836 -10.31 -0.24 -13.31
CA GLU A 836 -9.06 -0.46 -14.05
C GLU A 836 -8.00 0.62 -13.81
N GLU A 837 -8.33 1.68 -13.08
CA GLU A 837 -7.42 2.76 -12.72
C GLU A 837 -7.14 2.78 -11.21
N SER A 838 -6.19 3.59 -10.75
CA SER A 838 -5.80 3.69 -9.33
C SER A 838 -6.83 4.37 -8.43
N ILE A 839 -7.74 5.17 -8.98
CA ILE A 839 -8.79 5.86 -8.21
C ILE A 839 -10.15 5.77 -8.92
N VAL A 840 -11.22 5.66 -8.15
CA VAL A 840 -12.61 5.83 -8.60
C VAL A 840 -13.05 7.25 -8.27
N SER A 841 -13.76 7.90 -9.19
CA SER A 841 -14.22 9.27 -8.96
C SER A 841 -15.12 9.38 -7.72
N GLU A 842 -15.01 10.50 -7.01
CA GLU A 842 -15.82 10.77 -5.81
C GLU A 842 -17.33 10.71 -6.09
N GLU A 843 -17.75 11.10 -7.30
CA GLU A 843 -19.16 11.02 -7.73
C GLU A 843 -19.67 9.57 -7.74
N ILE A 844 -18.87 8.64 -8.26
CA ILE A 844 -19.21 7.21 -8.31
C ILE A 844 -19.20 6.62 -6.89
N ILE A 845 -18.21 6.97 -6.06
CA ILE A 845 -18.11 6.50 -4.67
C ILE A 845 -19.29 6.99 -3.83
N ASN A 846 -19.67 8.27 -3.97
CA ASN A 846 -20.82 8.85 -3.30
C ASN A 846 -22.13 8.18 -3.77
N LEU A 847 -22.25 7.86 -5.06
CA LEU A 847 -23.39 7.09 -5.57
C LEU A 847 -23.48 5.71 -4.93
N PHE A 848 -22.36 4.98 -4.80
CA PHE A 848 -22.36 3.66 -4.18
C PHE A 848 -22.74 3.72 -2.70
N ASN A 849 -22.05 4.58 -1.94
CA ASN A 849 -22.31 4.74 -0.50
C ASN A 849 -23.74 5.15 -0.18
N ALA A 850 -24.39 5.93 -1.06
CA ALA A 850 -25.75 6.42 -0.83
C ALA A 850 -26.86 5.43 -1.22
N ASN A 851 -26.59 4.49 -2.14
CA ASN A 851 -27.66 3.72 -2.80
C ASN A 851 -27.56 2.20 -2.63
N TYR A 852 -26.43 1.68 -2.17
CA TYR A 852 -26.15 0.24 -2.09
C TYR A 852 -25.83 -0.20 -0.66
N HIS A 853 -26.16 -1.45 -0.35
CA HIS A 853 -25.85 -2.11 0.92
C HIS A 853 -24.51 -2.85 0.88
N GLY A 854 -24.00 -3.16 -0.31
CA GLY A 854 -22.70 -3.78 -0.50
C GLY A 854 -22.22 -3.72 -1.95
N MET A 855 -20.93 -3.95 -2.14
CA MET A 855 -20.27 -3.99 -3.44
C MET A 855 -19.77 -5.41 -3.74
N LEU A 856 -19.95 -5.85 -4.98
CA LEU A 856 -19.31 -7.03 -5.55
C LEU A 856 -18.24 -6.57 -6.55
N VAL A 857 -17.05 -7.15 -6.47
CA VAL A 857 -15.95 -6.88 -7.41
C VAL A 857 -15.31 -8.18 -7.85
N ALA A 858 -14.75 -8.21 -9.06
CA ALA A 858 -14.15 -9.42 -9.61
C ALA A 858 -12.65 -9.57 -9.30
N SER A 859 -12.08 -8.72 -8.46
CA SER A 859 -10.67 -8.76 -8.09
C SER A 859 -10.37 -8.07 -6.76
N LYS A 860 -9.29 -8.52 -6.10
CA LYS A 860 -8.65 -7.84 -4.98
C LYS A 860 -8.18 -6.45 -5.37
N PHE A 861 -7.70 -6.29 -6.60
CA PHE A 861 -7.30 -4.99 -7.16
C PHE A 861 -8.46 -3.98 -7.10
N ALA A 862 -9.62 -4.32 -7.69
CA ALA A 862 -10.78 -3.43 -7.68
C ALA A 862 -11.33 -3.19 -6.26
N LYS A 863 -11.26 -4.20 -5.37
CA LYS A 863 -11.60 -4.04 -3.95
C LYS A 863 -10.72 -2.98 -3.29
N LYS A 864 -9.40 -3.09 -3.46
CA LYS A 864 -8.43 -2.15 -2.90
C LYS A 864 -8.70 -0.74 -3.40
N VAL A 865 -8.83 -0.57 -4.72
CA VAL A 865 -9.08 0.75 -5.33
C VAL A 865 -10.37 1.39 -4.81
N LEU A 866 -11.46 0.63 -4.65
CA LEU A 866 -12.70 1.16 -4.04
C LEU A 866 -12.49 1.62 -2.59
N ILE A 867 -11.73 0.87 -1.80
CA ILE A 867 -11.40 1.21 -0.40
C ILE A 867 -10.56 2.49 -0.36
N ASP A 868 -9.49 2.54 -1.15
CA ASP A 868 -8.61 3.71 -1.27
C ASP A 868 -9.38 4.95 -1.74
N SER A 869 -10.42 4.76 -2.55
CA SER A 869 -11.29 5.84 -3.07
C SER A 869 -12.40 6.26 -2.10
N GLY A 870 -12.54 5.64 -0.92
CA GLY A 870 -13.48 6.05 0.12
C GLY A 870 -14.83 5.34 0.16
N ILE A 871 -14.93 4.11 -0.35
CA ILE A 871 -16.12 3.27 -0.13
C ILE A 871 -16.31 2.97 1.37
N LYS A 872 -17.55 3.06 1.87
CA LYS A 872 -17.91 2.85 3.29
C LYS A 872 -18.76 1.61 3.51
N ILE A 873 -19.34 1.07 2.45
CA ILE A 873 -20.17 -0.14 2.47
C ILE A 873 -19.30 -1.40 2.25
N PRO A 874 -19.71 -2.57 2.75
CA PRO A 874 -18.94 -3.81 2.60
C PRO A 874 -18.62 -4.15 1.14
N VAL A 875 -17.39 -4.59 0.87
CA VAL A 875 -16.92 -5.00 -0.46
C VAL A 875 -16.51 -6.47 -0.44
N SER A 876 -17.19 -7.28 -1.24
CA SER A 876 -16.94 -8.72 -1.40
C SER A 876 -16.38 -9.04 -2.79
N ILE A 877 -15.47 -10.01 -2.83
CA ILE A 877 -14.88 -10.47 -4.09
C ILE A 877 -15.73 -11.62 -4.63
N VAL A 878 -16.17 -11.51 -5.87
CA VAL A 878 -16.94 -12.51 -6.61
C VAL A 878 -16.25 -12.75 -7.95
N TRP A 879 -15.54 -13.87 -8.05
CA TRP A 879 -14.83 -14.26 -9.27
C TRP A 879 -15.80 -14.53 -10.43
N LEU A 880 -15.41 -14.17 -11.65
CA LEU A 880 -16.18 -14.46 -12.85
C LEU A 880 -15.95 -15.89 -13.32
N GLY A 881 -17.02 -16.52 -13.82
CA GLY A 881 -16.95 -17.81 -14.49
C GLY A 881 -16.49 -17.70 -15.94
N ILE A 882 -15.78 -18.72 -16.43
CA ILE A 882 -15.37 -18.84 -17.85
C ILE A 882 -15.94 -20.07 -18.55
N ASP A 883 -16.63 -20.94 -17.83
CA ASP A 883 -17.24 -22.21 -18.29
C ASP A 883 -18.51 -22.03 -19.16
N HIS A 884 -18.79 -20.79 -19.58
CA HIS A 884 -19.82 -20.48 -20.58
C HIS A 884 -19.33 -20.66 -22.03
N PHE A 885 -18.07 -21.05 -22.18
CA PHE A 885 -17.48 -21.53 -23.41
C PHE A 885 -17.46 -23.07 -23.41
N VAL A 886 -17.82 -23.67 -24.53
CA VAL A 886 -17.79 -25.13 -24.68
C VAL A 886 -16.38 -25.56 -25.08
N MET A 887 -15.79 -26.49 -24.33
CA MET A 887 -14.54 -27.14 -24.74
C MET A 887 -14.77 -27.82 -26.10
N PRO A 888 -14.09 -27.39 -27.17
CA PRO A 888 -14.25 -28.01 -28.47
C PRO A 888 -13.58 -29.39 -28.47
N ASP A 889 -14.05 -30.27 -29.37
CA ASP A 889 -13.40 -31.55 -29.62
C ASP A 889 -11.91 -31.30 -29.99
N VAL A 890 -11.01 -31.90 -29.22
CA VAL A 890 -9.55 -31.71 -29.29
C VAL A 890 -9.01 -32.13 -30.66
N SER A 891 -9.77 -32.94 -31.41
CA SER A 891 -9.52 -33.32 -32.81
C SER A 891 -9.41 -32.13 -33.77
N GLN A 892 -9.88 -30.93 -33.39
CA GLN A 892 -9.79 -29.71 -34.20
C GLN A 892 -8.49 -28.90 -33.98
N ARG A 893 -7.59 -29.33 -33.08
CA ARG A 893 -6.29 -28.67 -32.88
C ARG A 893 -5.28 -29.10 -33.96
N LYS A 894 -4.94 -28.12 -34.80
CA LYS A 894 -3.82 -28.03 -35.78
C LYS A 894 -3.91 -28.89 -37.05
N ASN A 895 -4.27 -28.22 -38.16
CA ASN A 895 -3.46 -28.32 -39.38
C ASN A 895 -2.23 -27.41 -39.19
N HIS A 896 -1.03 -27.89 -39.51
CA HIS A 896 0.19 -27.08 -39.52
C HIS A 896 -0.04 -25.80 -40.34
N ARG A 897 0.25 -24.64 -39.74
CA ARG A 897 0.24 -23.35 -40.44
C ARG A 897 1.66 -22.92 -40.73
N GLU A 898 1.84 -22.25 -41.86
CA GLU A 898 3.13 -21.70 -42.28
C GLU A 898 3.62 -20.57 -41.37
N LYS A 899 2.73 -19.85 -40.68
CA LYS A 899 3.06 -18.70 -39.82
C LYS A 899 2.57 -18.89 -38.39
N PHE A 900 3.38 -18.45 -37.43
CA PHE A 900 3.05 -18.36 -36.01
C PHE A 900 2.15 -17.16 -35.74
N ARG A 901 0.96 -17.39 -35.17
CA ARG A 901 -0.07 -16.37 -35.01
C ARG A 901 -0.12 -15.82 -33.59
N PHE A 902 0.20 -14.54 -33.44
CA PHE A 902 -0.15 -13.75 -32.26
C PHE A 902 -1.58 -13.21 -32.39
N LEU A 903 -2.37 -13.28 -31.31
CA LEU A 903 -3.74 -12.79 -31.26
C LEU A 903 -3.90 -11.74 -30.16
N HIS A 904 -4.58 -10.65 -30.49
CA HIS A 904 -5.09 -9.69 -29.50
C HIS A 904 -6.61 -9.62 -29.62
N VAL A 905 -7.32 -9.70 -28.49
CA VAL A 905 -8.78 -9.59 -28.43
C VAL A 905 -9.15 -8.49 -27.45
N SER A 906 -9.75 -7.40 -27.93
CA SER A 906 -10.23 -6.33 -27.05
C SER A 906 -11.29 -5.45 -27.70
N SER A 907 -11.74 -4.41 -27.00
CA SER A 907 -12.60 -3.36 -27.54
C SER A 907 -11.84 -2.29 -28.33
N GLY A 908 -10.50 -2.32 -28.35
CA GLY A 908 -9.68 -1.30 -28.99
C GLY A 908 -9.64 0.05 -28.27
N PHE A 909 -10.06 0.13 -27.00
CA PHE A 909 -9.85 1.33 -26.19
C PHE A 909 -8.36 1.58 -25.93
N PRO A 910 -7.93 2.84 -25.74
CA PRO A 910 -6.53 3.17 -25.43
C PRO A 910 -5.95 2.33 -24.28
N ARG A 911 -6.73 2.07 -23.22
CA ARG A 911 -6.29 1.22 -22.10
C ARG A 911 -5.94 -0.23 -22.46
N LYS A 912 -6.35 -0.71 -23.64
CA LYS A 912 -6.07 -2.08 -24.11
C LYS A 912 -4.67 -2.21 -24.72
N GLY A 913 -3.95 -1.10 -24.92
CA GLY A 913 -2.53 -1.08 -25.28
C GLY A 913 -2.20 -1.57 -26.69
N ILE A 914 -3.13 -1.47 -27.66
CA ILE A 914 -2.85 -1.86 -29.05
C ILE A 914 -1.70 -1.04 -29.65
N ASP A 915 -1.59 0.23 -29.29
CA ASP A 915 -0.49 1.09 -29.69
C ASP A 915 0.87 0.56 -29.19
N VAL A 916 0.94 0.07 -27.95
CA VAL A 916 2.15 -0.55 -27.37
C VAL A 916 2.44 -1.88 -28.07
N LEU A 917 1.40 -2.70 -28.29
CA LEU A 917 1.52 -3.98 -28.99
C LEU A 917 2.09 -3.82 -30.40
N LEU A 918 1.57 -2.86 -31.17
CA LEU A 918 2.01 -2.61 -32.53
C LEU A 918 3.49 -2.21 -32.57
N LYS A 919 3.91 -1.32 -31.67
CA LYS A 919 5.31 -0.89 -31.60
C LYS A 919 6.23 -2.03 -31.15
N ALA A 920 5.83 -2.83 -30.16
CA ALA A 920 6.60 -4.00 -29.73
C ALA A 920 6.69 -5.07 -30.83
N TYR A 921 5.61 -5.30 -31.58
CA TYR A 921 5.60 -6.22 -32.72
C TYR A 921 6.54 -5.77 -33.83
N ALA A 922 6.61 -4.46 -34.12
CA ALA A 922 7.55 -3.89 -35.08
C ALA A 922 9.01 -3.98 -34.62
N LEU A 923 9.28 -3.96 -33.30
CA LEU A 923 10.61 -4.19 -32.74
C LEU A 923 11.01 -5.68 -32.81
N ALA A 924 10.06 -6.58 -32.60
CA ALA A 924 10.31 -8.01 -32.49
C ALA A 924 10.43 -8.70 -33.86
N PHE A 925 9.65 -8.27 -34.86
CA PHE A 925 9.49 -9.03 -36.10
C PHE A 925 9.43 -8.16 -37.35
N ASN A 926 9.93 -8.72 -38.45
CA ASN A 926 9.90 -8.13 -39.79
C ASN A 926 9.25 -9.11 -40.81
N TYR A 927 9.07 -8.64 -42.05
CA TYR A 927 8.40 -9.39 -43.12
C TYR A 927 9.02 -10.75 -43.49
N LYS A 928 10.27 -11.02 -43.08
CA LYS A 928 10.94 -12.31 -43.28
C LYS A 928 10.61 -13.33 -42.20
N ASP A 929 10.16 -12.88 -41.03
CA ASP A 929 9.80 -13.77 -39.94
C ASP A 929 8.47 -14.47 -40.25
N PRO A 930 8.35 -15.79 -40.01
CA PRO A 930 7.13 -16.54 -40.28
C PRO A 930 6.10 -16.30 -39.18
N VAL A 931 5.71 -15.04 -38.97
CA VAL A 931 4.75 -14.62 -37.94
C VAL A 931 3.61 -13.80 -38.56
N GLU A 932 2.47 -13.75 -37.86
CA GLU A 932 1.40 -12.80 -38.14
C GLU A 932 0.73 -12.32 -36.85
N LEU A 933 0.32 -11.04 -36.82
CA LEU A 933 -0.46 -10.46 -35.73
C LEU A 933 -1.91 -10.29 -36.16
N VAL A 934 -2.83 -10.92 -35.44
CA VAL A 934 -4.28 -10.77 -35.64
C VAL A 934 -4.87 -9.92 -34.52
N LEU A 935 -5.42 -8.77 -34.88
CA LEU A 935 -6.12 -7.87 -33.96
C LEU A 935 -7.62 -8.04 -34.14
N LYS A 936 -8.30 -8.63 -33.16
CA LYS A 936 -9.76 -8.70 -33.09
C LYS A 936 -10.27 -7.53 -32.26
N THR A 937 -10.98 -6.60 -32.90
CA THR A 937 -11.72 -5.50 -32.26
C THR A 937 -13.16 -5.41 -32.77
N PHE A 938 -13.87 -4.31 -32.52
CA PHE A 938 -15.17 -4.02 -33.15
C PHE A 938 -15.39 -2.50 -33.22
N PRO A 939 -16.22 -1.99 -34.15
CA PRO A 939 -16.42 -0.56 -34.31
C PRO A 939 -17.01 0.08 -33.05
N ASN A 940 -16.35 1.10 -32.53
CA ASN A 940 -16.86 1.98 -31.47
C ASN A 940 -16.13 3.34 -31.54
N GLN A 941 -16.68 4.35 -30.86
CA GLN A 941 -16.22 5.75 -30.96
C GLN A 941 -14.77 6.01 -30.52
N HIS A 942 -14.15 5.08 -29.79
CA HIS A 942 -12.80 5.23 -29.25
C HIS A 942 -11.81 4.21 -29.84
N ASN A 943 -12.22 3.41 -30.81
CA ASN A 943 -11.38 2.38 -31.42
C ASN A 943 -10.67 2.93 -32.66
N GLU A 944 -9.40 3.29 -32.49
CA GLU A 944 -8.54 3.85 -33.53
C GLU A 944 -7.60 2.82 -34.18
N THR A 945 -7.85 1.52 -33.94
CA THR A 945 -6.93 0.44 -34.35
C THR A 945 -6.56 0.47 -35.84
N ALA A 946 -7.52 0.77 -36.72
CA ALA A 946 -7.25 0.83 -38.17
C ALA A 946 -6.24 1.94 -38.53
N LEU A 947 -6.39 3.13 -37.94
CA LEU A 947 -5.49 4.27 -38.14
C LEU A 947 -4.10 3.98 -37.58
N GLN A 948 -4.04 3.32 -36.41
CA GLN A 948 -2.77 2.92 -35.80
C GLN A 948 -2.01 1.92 -36.68
N ILE A 949 -2.69 0.95 -37.30
CA ILE A 949 -2.06 0.00 -38.24
C ILE A 949 -1.51 0.74 -39.47
N GLU A 950 -2.31 1.62 -40.07
CA GLU A 950 -1.90 2.40 -41.25
C GLU A 950 -0.66 3.26 -40.94
N SER A 951 -0.66 3.95 -39.80
CA SER A 951 0.50 4.72 -39.32
C SER A 951 1.75 3.86 -39.16
N MET A 952 1.61 2.65 -38.61
CA MET A 952 2.72 1.72 -38.42
C MET A 952 3.25 1.16 -39.75
N GLN A 953 2.37 0.83 -40.69
CA GLN A 953 2.76 0.36 -42.03
C GLN A 953 3.49 1.45 -42.82
N ASN A 954 3.09 2.71 -42.67
CA ASN A 954 3.78 3.85 -43.28
C ASN A 954 5.15 4.12 -42.63
N LYS A 955 5.27 3.91 -41.31
CA LYS A 955 6.52 4.14 -40.57
C LYS A 955 7.55 3.02 -40.75
N TYR A 956 7.10 1.77 -40.92
CA TYR A 956 7.98 0.60 -40.98
C TYR A 956 7.76 -0.18 -42.28
N SER A 957 8.62 0.07 -43.28
CA SER A 957 8.57 -0.56 -44.62
C SER A 957 8.75 -2.09 -44.63
N HIS A 958 9.26 -2.65 -43.53
CA HIS A 958 9.60 -4.07 -43.39
C HIS A 958 8.76 -4.79 -42.33
N LEU A 959 7.59 -4.26 -41.96
CA LEU A 959 6.75 -4.80 -40.89
C LEU A 959 6.18 -6.20 -41.23
N ALA A 960 6.19 -7.10 -40.25
CA ALA A 960 5.53 -8.40 -40.38
C ALA A 960 4.00 -8.25 -40.58
N PRO A 961 3.29 -9.22 -41.20
CA PRO A 961 1.87 -9.10 -41.51
C PRO A 961 0.98 -8.82 -40.28
N ILE A 962 0.06 -7.85 -40.43
CA ILE A 962 -0.96 -7.51 -39.44
C ILE A 962 -2.35 -7.65 -40.08
N LYS A 963 -3.27 -8.35 -39.40
CA LYS A 963 -4.66 -8.57 -39.84
C LYS A 963 -5.63 -7.99 -38.83
N LEU A 964 -6.50 -7.08 -39.28
CA LEU A 964 -7.54 -6.48 -38.46
C LEU A 964 -8.89 -7.17 -38.71
N ILE A 965 -9.50 -7.70 -37.64
CA ILE A 965 -10.89 -8.15 -37.61
C ILE A 965 -11.68 -7.13 -36.81
N ASN A 966 -12.11 -6.04 -37.45
CA ASN A 966 -12.88 -4.96 -36.81
C ASN A 966 -14.39 -5.21 -36.93
N LYS A 967 -14.90 -6.27 -36.32
CA LYS A 967 -16.33 -6.62 -36.29
C LYS A 967 -16.68 -7.51 -35.10
N SER A 968 -17.92 -7.44 -34.67
CA SER A 968 -18.47 -8.39 -33.69
C SER A 968 -18.51 -9.80 -34.31
N ILE A 969 -18.05 -10.80 -33.57
CA ILE A 969 -18.10 -12.21 -33.96
C ILE A 969 -18.71 -13.03 -32.82
N GLY A 970 -19.52 -14.02 -33.15
CA GLY A 970 -20.14 -14.90 -32.15
C GLY A 970 -19.11 -15.82 -31.47
N LYS A 971 -19.50 -16.37 -30.31
CA LYS A 971 -18.66 -17.26 -29.47
C LYS A 971 -17.96 -18.37 -30.24
N LYS A 972 -18.68 -19.05 -31.16
CA LYS A 972 -18.11 -20.14 -31.98
C LYS A 972 -16.95 -19.67 -32.88
N ASN A 973 -17.05 -18.47 -33.45
CA ASN A 973 -15.98 -17.92 -34.28
C ASN A 973 -14.82 -17.36 -33.45
N LEU A 974 -15.11 -16.82 -32.26
CA LEU A 974 -14.08 -16.40 -31.32
C LEU A 974 -13.28 -17.61 -30.78
N ALA A 975 -13.98 -18.70 -30.44
CA ALA A 975 -13.35 -19.97 -30.05
C ALA A 975 -12.41 -20.49 -31.14
N LYS A 976 -12.90 -20.52 -32.40
CA LYS A 976 -12.06 -20.85 -33.56
C LYS A 976 -10.84 -19.94 -33.68
N LEU A 977 -10.98 -18.65 -33.35
CA LEU A 977 -9.86 -17.71 -33.41
C LEU A 977 -8.79 -18.04 -32.36
N TYR A 978 -9.17 -18.26 -31.10
CA TYR A 978 -8.27 -18.72 -30.03
C TYR A 978 -7.57 -20.04 -30.39
N LEU A 979 -8.32 -21.09 -30.73
CA LEU A 979 -7.77 -22.41 -31.10
C LEU A 979 -6.81 -22.36 -32.29
N SER A 980 -6.93 -21.30 -33.09
CA SER A 980 -6.12 -21.10 -34.27
C SER A 980 -4.91 -20.21 -34.03
N SER A 981 -4.72 -19.70 -32.82
CA SER A 981 -3.62 -18.79 -32.50
C SER A 981 -2.59 -19.51 -31.65
N ASP A 982 -1.32 -19.14 -31.81
CA ASP A 982 -0.20 -19.77 -31.10
C ASP A 982 0.13 -19.04 -29.79
N ALA A 983 -0.22 -17.75 -29.69
CA ALA A 983 -0.15 -16.98 -28.45
C ALA A 983 -1.16 -15.82 -28.45
N VAL A 984 -1.64 -15.43 -27.27
CA VAL A 984 -2.48 -14.26 -27.05
C VAL A 984 -1.68 -13.18 -26.34
N VAL A 985 -1.74 -11.94 -26.84
CA VAL A 985 -0.94 -10.80 -26.34
C VAL A 985 -1.85 -9.67 -25.91
N LEU A 986 -1.81 -9.33 -24.62
CA LEU A 986 -2.71 -8.38 -23.97
C LEU A 986 -1.89 -7.40 -23.11
N PRO A 987 -1.20 -6.42 -23.73
CA PRO A 987 -0.42 -5.42 -23.00
C PRO A 987 -1.34 -4.31 -22.48
N THR A 988 -2.25 -4.68 -21.60
CA THR A 988 -3.30 -3.81 -21.08
C THR A 988 -2.73 -2.87 -20.02
N ARG A 989 -3.14 -1.60 -20.06
CA ARG A 989 -2.85 -0.56 -19.07
C ARG A 989 -3.68 -0.68 -17.79
N GLY A 990 -4.75 -1.47 -17.84
CA GLY A 990 -5.66 -1.70 -16.72
C GLY A 990 -6.83 -2.59 -17.11
N GLU A 991 -7.21 -3.50 -16.22
CA GLU A 991 -8.33 -4.41 -16.37
C GLU A 991 -9.03 -4.65 -15.03
N GLY A 992 -10.37 -4.71 -15.06
CA GLY A 992 -11.16 -5.12 -13.90
C GLY A 992 -11.22 -6.64 -13.68
N PHE A 993 -10.87 -7.44 -14.69
CA PHE A 993 -10.72 -8.90 -14.60
C PHE A 993 -9.83 -9.48 -15.71
N ASN A 994 -9.99 -9.03 -16.96
CA ASN A 994 -9.33 -9.54 -18.17
C ASN A 994 -9.88 -10.89 -18.67
N LEU A 995 -11.17 -10.91 -19.05
CA LEU A 995 -11.80 -12.09 -19.66
C LEU A 995 -11.02 -12.66 -20.87
N PRO A 996 -10.47 -11.87 -21.80
CA PRO A 996 -9.70 -12.43 -22.93
C PRO A 996 -8.50 -13.28 -22.51
N ALA A 997 -7.81 -12.94 -21.41
CA ALA A 997 -6.73 -13.75 -20.87
C ALA A 997 -7.25 -15.08 -20.33
N ALA A 998 -8.33 -15.05 -19.55
CA ALA A 998 -8.93 -16.27 -18.98
C ALA A 998 -9.53 -17.17 -20.08
N GLU A 999 -10.12 -16.59 -21.12
CA GLU A 999 -10.60 -17.30 -22.32
C GLU A 999 -9.46 -18.01 -23.05
N ALA A 1000 -8.34 -17.31 -23.28
CA ALA A 1000 -7.17 -17.88 -23.92
C ALA A 1000 -6.62 -19.08 -23.12
N MET A 1001 -6.53 -18.95 -21.79
CA MET A 1001 -6.14 -20.06 -20.90
C MET A 1001 -7.12 -21.23 -20.98
N PHE A 1002 -8.42 -20.96 -21.01
CA PHE A 1002 -9.45 -22.02 -21.15
C PHE A 1002 -9.27 -22.79 -22.46
N TYR A 1003 -8.99 -22.11 -23.57
CA TYR A 1003 -8.68 -22.76 -24.85
C TYR A 1003 -7.25 -23.28 -24.97
N GLY A 1004 -6.47 -23.27 -23.87
CA GLY A 1004 -5.09 -23.74 -23.81
C GLY A 1004 -4.15 -23.02 -24.77
N VAL A 1005 -4.32 -21.70 -24.89
CA VAL A 1005 -3.47 -20.82 -25.69
C VAL A 1005 -2.53 -20.05 -24.74
N PRO A 1006 -1.22 -20.00 -25.00
CA PRO A 1006 -0.27 -19.19 -24.24
C PRO A 1006 -0.70 -17.73 -24.12
N VAL A 1007 -0.56 -17.13 -22.93
CA VAL A 1007 -0.94 -15.73 -22.65
C VAL A 1007 0.28 -14.89 -22.31
N ILE A 1008 0.45 -13.77 -22.99
CA ILE A 1008 1.40 -12.70 -22.70
C ILE A 1008 0.57 -11.49 -22.24
N THR A 1009 0.76 -10.99 -21.02
CA THR A 1009 -0.01 -9.86 -20.50
C THR A 1009 0.77 -9.05 -19.47
N THR A 1010 0.36 -7.81 -19.21
CA THR A 1010 1.07 -6.93 -18.27
C THR A 1010 0.96 -7.42 -16.83
N ALA A 1011 2.06 -7.25 -16.09
CA ALA A 1011 2.25 -7.72 -14.71
C ALA A 1011 1.49 -6.89 -13.64
N TYR A 1012 0.33 -6.32 -13.96
CA TYR A 1012 -0.39 -5.40 -13.07
C TYR A 1012 -1.91 -5.50 -13.21
N GLY A 1013 -2.64 -5.30 -12.10
CA GLY A 1013 -4.11 -5.25 -12.11
C GLY A 1013 -4.76 -6.62 -11.94
N ALA A 1014 -6.06 -6.71 -12.22
CA ALA A 1014 -6.88 -7.87 -11.87
C ALA A 1014 -6.42 -9.20 -12.50
N GLN A 1015 -5.83 -9.16 -13.69
CA GLN A 1015 -5.36 -10.38 -14.36
C GLN A 1015 -4.24 -11.09 -13.59
N THR A 1016 -3.49 -10.39 -12.74
CA THR A 1016 -2.36 -10.99 -11.98
C THR A 1016 -2.81 -12.05 -10.97
N GLU A 1017 -4.11 -12.12 -10.69
CA GLU A 1017 -4.69 -13.14 -9.80
C GLU A 1017 -4.76 -14.53 -10.44
N PHE A 1018 -4.70 -14.63 -11.78
CA PHE A 1018 -4.63 -15.89 -12.51
C PHE A 1018 -3.56 -15.94 -13.61
N CYS A 1019 -3.01 -14.80 -14.02
CA CYS A 1019 -1.81 -14.66 -14.84
C CYS A 1019 -0.60 -14.45 -13.94
N THR A 1020 0.16 -15.53 -13.73
CA THR A 1020 1.39 -15.55 -12.94
C THR A 1020 2.53 -16.08 -13.80
N GLU A 1021 3.78 -16.03 -13.33
CA GLU A 1021 4.91 -16.69 -13.99
C GLU A 1021 4.70 -18.20 -14.21
N ARG A 1022 3.73 -18.82 -13.54
CA ARG A 1022 3.38 -20.23 -13.76
C ARG A 1022 2.33 -20.46 -14.84
N THR A 1023 1.55 -19.44 -15.21
CA THR A 1023 0.37 -19.58 -16.08
C THR A 1023 0.41 -18.69 -17.32
N ALA A 1024 1.23 -17.64 -17.30
CA ALA A 1024 1.37 -16.65 -18.37
C ALA A 1024 2.81 -16.11 -18.44
N TRP A 1025 3.11 -15.31 -19.46
CA TRP A 1025 4.28 -14.44 -19.50
C TRP A 1025 3.87 -13.03 -19.12
N LEU A 1026 4.62 -12.44 -18.20
CA LEU A 1026 4.31 -11.16 -17.59
C LEU A 1026 5.20 -10.06 -18.17
N VAL A 1027 4.55 -8.99 -18.66
CA VAL A 1027 5.22 -7.82 -19.23
C VAL A 1027 5.44 -6.79 -18.13
N ASP A 1028 6.66 -6.27 -18.03
CA ASP A 1028 7.02 -5.19 -17.10
C ASP A 1028 6.27 -3.89 -17.45
N TYR A 1029 6.24 -2.95 -16.51
CA TYR A 1029 5.46 -1.72 -16.67
C TYR A 1029 6.02 -0.57 -15.84
N ASN A 1030 5.63 0.65 -16.21
CA ASN A 1030 5.82 1.87 -15.43
C ASN A 1030 4.46 2.47 -15.07
N PHE A 1031 4.38 3.27 -14.01
CA PHE A 1031 3.17 4.04 -13.73
C PHE A 1031 3.09 5.26 -14.66
N ASP A 1032 1.89 5.54 -15.17
CA ASP A 1032 1.63 6.71 -16.03
C ASP A 1032 0.28 7.34 -15.65
N TRP A 1033 0.10 8.62 -15.95
CA TRP A 1033 -1.17 9.30 -15.76
C TRP A 1033 -2.24 8.71 -16.67
N SER A 1034 -3.41 8.42 -16.10
CA SER A 1034 -4.54 7.91 -16.84
C SER A 1034 -5.00 8.94 -17.86
N ARG A 1035 -4.91 8.57 -19.13
CA ARG A 1035 -5.44 9.35 -20.27
C ARG A 1035 -6.82 8.82 -20.69
N SER A 1036 -7.53 8.17 -19.78
CA SER A 1036 -8.82 7.55 -20.09
C SER A 1036 -9.91 8.60 -20.34
N HIS A 1037 -11.01 8.16 -20.95
CA HIS A 1037 -12.18 8.99 -21.20
C HIS A 1037 -12.95 9.36 -19.92
N LEU A 1038 -12.57 8.82 -18.75
CA LEU A 1038 -13.25 8.99 -17.47
C LEU A 1038 -12.86 10.28 -16.73
N LYS A 1039 -11.79 10.97 -17.16
CA LYS A 1039 -11.38 12.33 -16.70
C LYS A 1039 -11.27 12.48 -15.18
N SER A 1040 -10.92 11.43 -14.44
CA SER A 1040 -10.67 11.54 -13.00
C SER A 1040 -9.34 12.26 -12.78
N PRO A 1041 -9.33 13.48 -12.20
CA PRO A 1041 -8.08 14.18 -11.90
C PRO A 1041 -7.25 13.33 -10.96
N ASN A 1042 -5.95 13.24 -11.24
CA ASN A 1042 -4.96 12.49 -10.46
C ASN A 1042 -5.12 10.96 -10.48
N SER A 1043 -5.78 10.40 -11.49
CA SER A 1043 -5.82 8.95 -11.69
C SER A 1043 -4.60 8.45 -12.47
N MET A 1044 -3.96 7.40 -11.98
CA MET A 1044 -2.88 6.66 -12.65
C MET A 1044 -3.39 5.34 -13.24
N TRP A 1045 -2.78 4.92 -14.36
CA TRP A 1045 -2.78 3.55 -14.89
C TRP A 1045 -1.33 3.09 -15.06
N ILE A 1046 -1.09 1.95 -15.71
CA ILE A 1046 0.27 1.52 -16.03
C ILE A 1046 0.54 1.58 -17.53
N GLU A 1047 1.78 1.88 -17.91
CA GLU A 1047 2.29 1.82 -19.27
C GLU A 1047 3.15 0.55 -19.41
N PRO A 1048 2.71 -0.46 -20.19
CA PRO A 1048 3.49 -1.67 -20.42
C PRO A 1048 4.82 -1.35 -21.13
N ASP A 1049 5.91 -1.96 -20.68
CA ASP A 1049 7.22 -1.78 -21.28
C ASP A 1049 7.28 -2.44 -22.67
N GLN A 1050 7.44 -1.59 -23.68
CA GLN A 1050 7.44 -1.99 -25.08
C GLN A 1050 8.62 -2.90 -25.45
N LYS A 1051 9.81 -2.68 -24.87
CA LYS A 1051 11.02 -3.46 -25.19
C LYS A 1051 10.95 -4.83 -24.53
N ASN A 1052 10.50 -4.88 -23.27
CA ASN A 1052 10.23 -6.12 -22.54
C ASN A 1052 9.15 -6.94 -23.25
N LEU A 1053 8.05 -6.31 -23.69
CA LEU A 1053 7.01 -6.98 -24.48
C LEU A 1053 7.56 -7.61 -25.76
N ALA A 1054 8.37 -6.85 -26.52
CA ALA A 1054 9.01 -7.36 -27.74
C ALA A 1054 9.90 -8.59 -27.45
N LYS A 1055 10.71 -8.52 -26.39
CA LYS A 1055 11.57 -9.63 -25.94
C LYS A 1055 10.77 -10.88 -25.61
N ILE A 1056 9.68 -10.74 -24.85
CA ILE A 1056 8.82 -11.86 -24.47
C ILE A 1056 8.13 -12.47 -25.69
N MET A 1057 7.67 -11.63 -26.64
CA MET A 1057 7.08 -12.14 -27.89
C MET A 1057 8.09 -12.96 -28.70
N MET A 1058 9.33 -12.50 -28.80
CA MET A 1058 10.42 -13.27 -29.44
C MET A 1058 10.69 -14.57 -28.70
N GLU A 1059 10.78 -14.55 -27.37
CA GLU A 1059 11.01 -15.74 -26.55
C GLU A 1059 9.92 -16.81 -26.76
N VAL A 1060 8.65 -16.41 -26.72
CA VAL A 1060 7.52 -17.33 -26.94
C VAL A 1060 7.54 -17.90 -28.36
N PHE A 1061 7.89 -17.07 -29.35
CA PHE A 1061 8.06 -17.52 -30.73
C PHE A 1061 9.22 -18.53 -30.86
N GLU A 1062 10.39 -18.26 -30.28
CA GLU A 1062 11.57 -19.15 -30.35
C GLU A 1062 11.32 -20.49 -29.64
N LYS A 1063 10.67 -20.45 -28.47
CA LYS A 1063 10.39 -21.64 -27.66
C LYS A 1063 9.32 -22.57 -28.26
N ARG A 1064 8.62 -22.17 -29.33
CA ARG A 1064 7.52 -22.93 -29.97
C ARG A 1064 7.86 -24.38 -30.33
N ASN A 1065 9.14 -24.65 -30.63
CA ASN A 1065 9.64 -25.96 -31.07
C ASN A 1065 10.53 -26.65 -30.03
N THR A 1066 10.69 -26.07 -28.83
CA THR A 1066 11.59 -26.63 -27.81
C THR A 1066 10.95 -27.80 -27.08
N GLU A 1067 11.70 -28.89 -26.91
CA GLU A 1067 11.25 -30.10 -26.18
C GLU A 1067 11.07 -29.86 -24.66
N ASN A 1068 11.60 -28.75 -24.13
CA ASN A 1068 11.66 -28.41 -22.69
C ASN A 1068 10.29 -28.17 -22.00
N GLY A 1069 9.18 -28.30 -22.74
CA GLY A 1069 7.83 -28.36 -22.18
C GLY A 1069 7.36 -27.14 -21.38
N GLU A 1070 8.08 -26.00 -21.42
CA GLU A 1070 7.73 -24.81 -20.64
C GLU A 1070 6.39 -24.22 -21.06
N ILE A 1071 6.18 -24.02 -22.37
CA ILE A 1071 4.91 -23.51 -22.90
C ILE A 1071 3.76 -24.44 -22.52
N LYS A 1072 3.97 -25.75 -22.69
CA LYS A 1072 2.99 -26.77 -22.33
C LYS A 1072 2.63 -26.71 -20.84
N ARG A 1073 3.63 -26.67 -19.95
CA ARG A 1073 3.43 -26.58 -18.50
C ARG A 1073 2.65 -25.33 -18.10
N ARG A 1074 2.98 -24.16 -18.65
CA ARG A 1074 2.26 -22.90 -18.34
C ARG A 1074 0.81 -22.95 -18.83
N VAL A 1075 0.61 -23.45 -20.05
CA VAL A 1075 -0.72 -23.62 -20.65
C VAL A 1075 -1.58 -24.58 -19.83
N GLU A 1076 -1.06 -25.76 -19.48
CA GLU A 1076 -1.78 -26.75 -18.67
C GLU A 1076 -2.13 -26.19 -17.29
N SER A 1077 -1.19 -25.50 -16.64
CA SER A 1077 -1.41 -24.87 -15.34
C SER A 1077 -2.49 -23.78 -15.41
N GLY A 1078 -2.44 -22.92 -16.44
CA GLY A 1078 -3.44 -21.87 -16.66
C GLY A 1078 -4.82 -22.46 -16.96
N GLN A 1079 -4.90 -23.47 -17.84
CA GLN A 1079 -6.15 -24.12 -18.22
C GLN A 1079 -6.80 -24.84 -17.03
N GLN A 1080 -6.02 -25.54 -16.22
CA GLN A 1080 -6.49 -26.19 -14.99
C GLN A 1080 -7.06 -25.15 -14.01
N LEU A 1081 -6.28 -24.10 -13.72
CA LEU A 1081 -6.68 -23.04 -12.80
C LEU A 1081 -8.01 -22.40 -13.19
N VAL A 1082 -8.16 -21.98 -14.46
CA VAL A 1082 -9.39 -21.32 -14.91
C VAL A 1082 -10.59 -22.27 -14.93
N SER A 1083 -10.39 -23.53 -15.27
CA SER A 1083 -11.48 -24.52 -15.34
C SER A 1083 -11.97 -24.96 -13.96
N GLU A 1084 -11.09 -24.99 -12.95
CA GLU A 1084 -11.45 -25.42 -11.59
C GLU A 1084 -11.96 -24.25 -10.73
N VAL A 1085 -11.31 -23.09 -10.80
CA VAL A 1085 -11.56 -21.98 -9.87
C VAL A 1085 -12.59 -20.99 -10.41
N PHE A 1086 -12.53 -20.68 -11.70
CA PHE A 1086 -13.30 -19.61 -12.32
C PHE A 1086 -14.53 -20.17 -13.05
N THR A 1087 -15.50 -20.69 -12.28
CA THR A 1087 -16.76 -21.23 -12.81
C THR A 1087 -17.97 -20.41 -12.35
N TRP A 1088 -18.99 -20.31 -13.19
CA TRP A 1088 -20.21 -19.57 -12.86
C TRP A 1088 -20.99 -20.19 -11.69
N ALA A 1089 -20.83 -21.50 -11.47
CA ALA A 1089 -21.39 -22.16 -10.29
C ALA A 1089 -20.78 -21.62 -8.98
N LYS A 1090 -19.45 -21.44 -8.95
CA LYS A 1090 -18.75 -20.81 -7.82
C LYS A 1090 -19.10 -19.33 -7.70
N THR A 1091 -19.24 -18.60 -8.81
CA THR A 1091 -19.76 -17.22 -8.80
C THR A 1091 -21.11 -17.13 -8.08
N ALA A 1092 -22.06 -18.02 -8.40
CA ALA A 1092 -23.37 -18.09 -7.76
C ALA A 1092 -23.36 -18.68 -6.32
N GLU A 1093 -22.21 -19.19 -5.87
CA GLU A 1093 -21.99 -19.60 -4.49
C GLU A 1093 -21.41 -18.50 -3.62
N SER A 1094 -20.54 -17.67 -4.20
CA SER A 1094 -20.03 -16.47 -3.55
C SER A 1094 -21.08 -15.36 -3.41
N ILE A 1095 -22.06 -15.32 -4.32
CA ILE A 1095 -23.27 -14.47 -4.24
C ILE A 1095 -24.31 -15.16 -3.35
#